data_AF-A0A928H086-F1
#
_entry.id   AF-A0A928H086-F1
#
_cell.length_a   1.000
_cell.length_b   1.000
_cell.length_c   1.000
_cell.angle_alpha   90.00
_cell.angle_beta   90.00
_cell.angle_gamma   90.00
#
_symmetry.space_group_name_H-M   'P 1'
#
loop_
_entity.id
_entity.type
_entity.pdbx_description
1 polymer ?
#
loop_
_entity_poly.entity_id
_entity_poly.type
_entity_poly.pdbx_seq_one_letter_code
_entity_poly.pdbx_strand_id
1 'polypeptide(L)'
;MNDFYIYYDFSKEIILQDWNIAELSTGKYLLSTQFDADAEAAILAFQLRPQDAPAYCCILAFELNGKNMRWNQNAPALYHPVAGCTRQGMEIALNPGSNSLKIELESKDSDSLKNFAVQILPALSKVEKTLPFSKELEIPDEKITETAPLSWNTDGFQPGAIRESGRPGRFGFSKGDGTLDSAMPVLGIVNKMYPSGHPKYRKAFFWNYSLLPENASFHGSFPPANTSVDGDDIQINQLSVHWKAKFGKINFACTYSLGTPGIITESDEGKIRLSNLEQTGNYQYALYAGPGHKIQIVTLDRIDLSRMSEGFLMLFGTTEFPDIPLFLVFTQKPSGVMPRYNKRNNRLKEIVFEGCSTLITATPFGIESFEPLAPGRDDFIRKAVRLCRFWNRALLAYPVSCEEYYKLDFERQTDTVIQKFTYRYFQDEWNTEPLELAPVPPVSTLAGISGQQDLTDFEFPTKFGWLRGKFGNVSSYTIPFMQTDRKFPLEDRRHPEIRKMLNQGMQEYFDFEAHFPDSMQAYPYAGALMEPYAWAGTMLNFMNDEYQEKLRSLCEERLKGACDPEKTYDYPVINFSEFMQIMPDDRKALEMYADPAMRHMKLWNWYHRTEPFTKAGYMICYLNVCLFFQGYIKTGKPEEVAALKISLIENDWGAGLTFYYMYQCALVSGNWDPIRQNWSLLQEVYAFFELMQDWACMGTGYSDNALLWCEGANYGIFTSFVNMARAIGDTQTLQRAIHSAAKQQVLRMAIIRSSQHYFYRFFGVEPWYSSRLFCEECFPNHQFLCYPSNDIFEDRCRPEGIYNMTTEGLYPEMLDSLRHLVPDDGKEIFRRYENLLKNHPERLSQGWGNVQHTCSMLIAQAMDPEVTDEQLMENISLAEKRHLFMTRWRGIHIFSRRLPEHYFKAQLLAWQTMKQHPLWLESWYDLTVIHAEWDGEKAIINIRITGKAPVLRCGFRKKPKNVLRTNRQIKVLAEKEYRQLLLFPDSDGTYDFYFD
;
A
#
# COMPACT_ATOMS: atom_id res chain seq x y z
N MET A 1 -6.07 -11.07 -11.62
CA MET A 1 -5.59 -10.72 -10.27
C MET A 1 -5.31 -12.01 -9.49
N ASN A 2 -4.22 -12.72 -9.78
CA ASN A 2 -3.81 -13.96 -9.09
C ASN A 2 -2.30 -13.90 -8.77
N ASP A 3 -1.85 -12.80 -8.18
CA ASP A 3 -0.42 -12.50 -8.00
C ASP A 3 0.11 -12.85 -6.60
N PHE A 4 -0.76 -13.39 -5.73
CA PHE A 4 -0.35 -13.91 -4.43
C PHE A 4 0.26 -15.30 -4.60
N TYR A 5 1.57 -15.34 -4.88
CA TYR A 5 2.28 -16.60 -4.99
C TYR A 5 2.54 -17.19 -3.61
N ILE A 6 1.66 -18.11 -3.22
CA ILE A 6 1.91 -19.08 -2.16
C ILE A 6 2.58 -20.28 -2.84
N TYR A 7 3.80 -20.61 -2.44
CA TYR A 7 4.53 -21.69 -3.09
C TYR A 7 4.12 -23.11 -2.65
N TYR A 8 3.11 -23.23 -1.79
CA TYR A 8 2.53 -24.52 -1.45
C TYR A 8 1.90 -25.18 -2.70
N ASP A 9 2.09 -26.49 -2.84
CA ASP A 9 1.54 -27.26 -3.95
C ASP A 9 0.10 -27.67 -3.65
N PHE A 10 -0.84 -26.85 -4.10
CA PHE A 10 -2.28 -27.08 -3.93
C PHE A 10 -2.80 -28.32 -4.67
N SER A 11 -2.05 -28.89 -5.61
CA SER A 11 -2.46 -30.13 -6.30
C SER A 11 -2.48 -31.35 -5.38
N LYS A 12 -1.86 -31.24 -4.19
CA LYS A 12 -1.84 -32.27 -3.15
C LYS A 12 -3.10 -32.29 -2.28
N GLU A 13 -4.03 -31.37 -2.48
CA GLU A 13 -5.28 -31.31 -1.71
C GLU A 13 -6.38 -32.12 -2.37
N ILE A 14 -7.20 -32.81 -1.55
CA ILE A 14 -8.46 -33.40 -2.04
C ILE A 14 -9.53 -32.32 -1.94
N ILE A 15 -10.18 -32.00 -3.07
CA ILE A 15 -11.25 -31.01 -3.14
C ILE A 15 -12.59 -31.73 -3.17
N LEU A 16 -13.42 -31.49 -2.15
CA LEU A 16 -14.78 -31.99 -2.04
C LEU A 16 -15.76 -30.89 -2.45
N GLN A 17 -16.34 -31.03 -3.64
CA GLN A 17 -17.27 -30.05 -4.23
C GLN A 17 -18.55 -30.68 -4.79
N ASP A 18 -18.54 -32.00 -5.04
CA ASP A 18 -19.71 -32.74 -5.52
C ASP A 18 -20.54 -33.22 -4.32
N TRP A 19 -21.55 -32.44 -3.96
CA TRP A 19 -22.41 -32.69 -2.81
C TRP A 19 -23.78 -33.23 -3.20
N ASN A 20 -24.25 -34.24 -2.48
CA ASN A 20 -25.67 -34.53 -2.38
C ASN A 20 -26.28 -33.59 -1.35
N ILE A 21 -27.11 -32.65 -1.81
CA ILE A 21 -27.72 -31.59 -0.99
C ILE A 21 -29.17 -31.98 -0.67
N ALA A 22 -29.51 -32.02 0.62
CA ALA A 22 -30.88 -32.20 1.09
C ALA A 22 -31.26 -31.02 2.00
N GLU A 23 -32.42 -30.40 1.76
CA GLU A 23 -32.95 -29.37 2.66
C GLU A 23 -33.64 -30.03 3.86
N LEU A 24 -33.19 -29.71 5.08
CA LEU A 24 -33.73 -30.26 6.33
C LEU A 24 -34.92 -29.43 6.83
N SER A 25 -34.82 -28.11 6.69
CA SER A 25 -35.85 -27.12 6.98
C SER A 25 -35.49 -25.83 6.23
N THR A 26 -36.40 -24.86 6.15
CA THR A 26 -36.14 -23.56 5.48
C THR A 26 -34.80 -22.95 5.90
N GLY A 27 -33.86 -22.86 4.95
CA GLY A 27 -32.52 -22.29 5.16
C GLY A 27 -31.49 -23.21 5.84
N LYS A 28 -31.83 -24.49 6.13
CA LYS A 28 -30.93 -25.51 6.68
C LYS A 28 -30.74 -26.66 5.71
N TYR A 29 -29.49 -27.00 5.44
CA TYR A 29 -29.12 -27.99 4.44
C TYR A 29 -28.16 -29.03 5.02
N LEU A 30 -28.31 -30.27 4.54
CA LEU A 30 -27.38 -31.37 4.75
C LEU A 30 -26.65 -31.63 3.43
N LEU A 31 -25.35 -31.42 3.44
CA LEU A 31 -24.44 -31.78 2.35
C LEU A 31 -23.83 -33.13 2.68
N SER A 32 -23.81 -34.05 1.72
CA SER A 32 -23.17 -35.35 1.91
C SER A 32 -22.38 -35.79 0.69
N THR A 33 -21.18 -36.33 0.92
CA THR A 33 -20.31 -36.82 -0.15
C THR A 33 -19.51 -38.04 0.30
N GLN A 34 -19.01 -38.80 -0.67
CA GLN A 34 -18.06 -39.90 -0.46
C GLN A 34 -16.81 -39.61 -1.28
N PHE A 35 -15.65 -39.96 -0.73
CA PHE A 35 -14.38 -39.74 -1.38
C PHE A 35 -13.37 -40.81 -0.95
N ASP A 36 -12.43 -41.13 -1.82
CA ASP A 36 -11.35 -42.05 -1.50
C ASP A 36 -10.12 -41.28 -0.99
N ALA A 37 -9.46 -41.85 0.02
CA ALA A 37 -8.23 -41.32 0.59
C ALA A 37 -7.37 -42.47 1.16
N ASP A 38 -6.08 -42.21 1.31
CA ASP A 38 -5.20 -43.11 2.06
C ASP A 38 -5.49 -43.00 3.57
N ALA A 39 -5.14 -44.05 4.33
CA ALA A 39 -5.29 -44.05 5.79
C ALA A 39 -4.26 -43.11 6.42
N GLU A 40 -4.66 -41.86 6.66
CA GLU A 40 -3.76 -40.88 7.24
C GLU A 40 -4.47 -39.85 8.12
N ALA A 41 -3.66 -39.16 8.93
CA ALA A 41 -4.09 -37.93 9.56
C ALA A 41 -4.12 -36.84 8.49
N ALA A 42 -5.20 -36.05 8.48
CA ALA A 42 -5.37 -34.97 7.53
C ALA A 42 -5.96 -33.74 8.23
N ILE A 43 -5.96 -32.61 7.53
CA ILE A 43 -6.67 -31.41 7.96
C ILE A 43 -7.91 -31.25 7.10
N LEU A 44 -9.09 -31.24 7.72
CA LEU A 44 -10.30 -30.78 7.06
C LEU A 44 -10.36 -29.27 7.16
N ALA A 45 -10.33 -28.57 6.02
CA ALA A 45 -10.33 -27.13 6.00
C ALA A 45 -11.53 -26.54 5.25
N PHE A 46 -11.99 -25.42 5.78
CA PHE A 46 -13.09 -24.63 5.25
C PHE A 46 -12.59 -23.24 4.94
N GLN A 47 -12.91 -22.75 3.76
CA GLN A 47 -12.61 -21.38 3.39
C GLN A 47 -13.48 -20.42 4.21
N LEU A 48 -12.84 -19.54 4.98
CA LEU A 48 -13.51 -18.38 5.52
C LEU A 48 -13.65 -17.36 4.41
N ARG A 49 -14.89 -17.02 4.06
CA ARG A 49 -15.16 -15.82 3.27
C ARG A 49 -15.38 -14.64 4.23
N PRO A 50 -15.10 -13.39 3.80
CA PRO A 50 -15.45 -12.19 4.57
C PRO A 50 -16.90 -12.29 5.06
N GLN A 51 -17.20 -11.70 6.24
CA GLN A 51 -18.51 -11.79 6.92
C GLN A 51 -19.74 -11.37 6.08
N ASP A 52 -19.48 -10.85 4.90
CA ASP A 52 -20.44 -10.17 4.04
C ASP A 52 -20.43 -10.68 2.59
N ALA A 53 -19.72 -11.79 2.30
CA ALA A 53 -19.92 -12.47 1.03
C ALA A 53 -21.34 -13.09 1.01
N PRO A 54 -22.17 -12.87 -0.03
CA PRO A 54 -23.59 -13.25 -0.05
C PRO A 54 -23.87 -14.75 0.14
N ALA A 55 -22.86 -15.62 0.04
CA ALA A 55 -22.95 -17.05 0.33
C ALA A 55 -22.41 -17.37 1.73
N TYR A 56 -23.16 -17.01 2.77
CA TYR A 56 -22.85 -17.44 4.13
C TYR A 56 -23.34 -18.87 4.34
N CYS A 57 -22.42 -19.77 4.71
CA CYS A 57 -22.75 -21.11 5.19
C CYS A 57 -22.30 -21.21 6.65
N CYS A 58 -23.23 -21.27 7.60
CA CYS A 58 -22.89 -21.50 9.01
C CYS A 58 -22.87 -23.00 9.28
N ILE A 59 -21.69 -23.58 9.49
CA ILE A 59 -21.56 -25.01 9.83
C ILE A 59 -22.12 -25.24 11.23
N LEU A 60 -23.18 -26.05 11.31
CA LEU A 60 -23.86 -26.41 12.56
C LEU A 60 -23.28 -27.69 13.15
N ALA A 61 -23.09 -28.70 12.32
CA ALA A 61 -22.58 -30.01 12.71
C ALA A 61 -21.94 -30.71 11.50
N PHE A 62 -21.08 -31.69 11.74
CA PHE A 62 -20.62 -32.57 10.67
C PHE A 62 -20.27 -33.96 11.21
N GLU A 63 -20.42 -34.96 10.35
CA GLU A 63 -20.20 -36.37 10.61
C GLU A 63 -19.14 -36.88 9.62
N LEU A 64 -18.08 -37.50 10.14
CA LEU A 64 -17.06 -38.16 9.32
C LEU A 64 -17.09 -39.66 9.63
N ASN A 65 -17.32 -40.49 8.61
CA ASN A 65 -17.35 -41.95 8.73
C ASN A 65 -18.29 -42.44 9.85
N GLY A 66 -19.49 -41.86 9.95
CA GLY A 66 -20.47 -42.20 10.99
C GLY A 66 -20.18 -41.62 12.38
N LYS A 67 -19.11 -40.84 12.55
CA LYS A 67 -18.74 -40.20 13.82
C LYS A 67 -19.07 -38.71 13.81
N ASN A 68 -19.91 -38.29 14.73
CA ASN A 68 -20.19 -36.88 14.96
C ASN A 68 -18.95 -36.15 15.48
N MET A 69 -18.66 -35.02 14.86
CA MET A 69 -17.50 -34.19 15.16
C MET A 69 -17.99 -32.80 15.56
N ARG A 70 -17.27 -32.12 16.47
CA ARG A 70 -17.58 -30.75 16.86
C ARG A 70 -16.66 -29.78 16.13
N TRP A 71 -17.24 -28.82 15.43
CA TRP A 71 -16.49 -27.71 14.84
C TRP A 71 -16.15 -26.71 15.94
N ASN A 72 -14.86 -26.41 16.10
CA ASN A 72 -14.47 -25.30 16.97
C ASN A 72 -14.52 -24.01 16.15
N GLN A 73 -15.60 -23.25 16.28
CA GLN A 73 -15.74 -21.95 15.62
C GLN A 73 -14.65 -20.94 16.04
N ASN A 74 -14.00 -21.19 17.19
CA ASN A 74 -12.89 -20.39 17.71
C ASN A 74 -11.52 -20.93 17.26
N ALA A 75 -11.47 -21.87 16.31
CA ALA A 75 -10.21 -22.32 15.75
C ALA A 75 -9.56 -21.19 14.91
N PRO A 76 -8.24 -20.98 15.01
CA PRO A 76 -7.56 -19.97 14.23
C PRO A 76 -7.59 -20.32 12.73
N ALA A 77 -7.71 -19.31 11.88
CA ALA A 77 -7.66 -19.51 10.43
C ALA A 77 -6.21 -19.45 9.94
N LEU A 78 -5.58 -20.62 9.88
CA LEU A 78 -4.14 -20.73 9.71
C LEU A 78 -3.70 -21.23 8.34
N TYR A 79 -4.63 -21.60 7.46
CA TYR A 79 -4.31 -22.32 6.23
C TYR A 79 -4.55 -21.45 4.99
N HIS A 80 -3.62 -21.55 4.04
CA HIS A 80 -3.62 -20.87 2.75
C HIS A 80 -4.69 -21.44 1.82
N PRO A 81 -5.58 -20.70 1.16
CA PRO A 81 -6.32 -21.17 -0.02
C PRO A 81 -5.65 -20.70 -1.32
N VAL A 82 -6.06 -21.30 -2.46
CA VAL A 82 -5.57 -20.97 -3.80
C VAL A 82 -5.79 -19.48 -4.17
N ALA A 83 -6.83 -18.83 -3.65
CA ALA A 83 -7.28 -17.51 -4.08
C ALA A 83 -7.23 -16.42 -2.99
N GLY A 84 -6.23 -16.46 -2.09
CA GLY A 84 -5.99 -15.34 -1.15
C GLY A 84 -7.13 -15.06 -0.15
N CYS A 85 -7.77 -16.09 0.40
CA CYS A 85 -8.58 -15.99 1.62
C CYS A 85 -7.81 -16.63 2.80
N THR A 86 -8.45 -16.91 3.92
CA THR A 86 -7.90 -17.79 4.97
C THR A 86 -8.80 -19.01 5.14
N ARG A 87 -8.23 -20.16 5.51
CA ARG A 87 -9.00 -21.35 5.85
C ARG A 87 -8.87 -21.68 7.34
N GLN A 88 -9.98 -22.00 7.98
CA GLN A 88 -9.95 -22.70 9.26
C GLN A 88 -9.77 -24.18 8.98
N GLY A 89 -8.90 -24.82 9.75
CA GLY A 89 -8.61 -26.23 9.62
C GLY A 89 -8.79 -26.94 10.94
N MET A 90 -9.20 -28.21 10.86
CA MET A 90 -9.18 -29.11 11.99
C MET A 90 -8.53 -30.44 11.63
N GLU A 91 -7.85 -31.05 12.58
CA GLU A 91 -7.29 -32.38 12.37
C GLU A 91 -8.40 -33.45 12.34
N ILE A 92 -8.34 -34.33 11.35
CA ILE A 92 -9.21 -35.49 11.17
C ILE A 92 -8.37 -36.76 10.94
N ALA A 93 -9.02 -37.93 11.04
CA ALA A 93 -8.41 -39.22 10.71
C ALA A 93 -9.24 -39.90 9.63
N LEU A 94 -8.59 -40.28 8.53
CA LEU A 94 -9.22 -40.92 7.37
C LEU A 94 -9.03 -42.44 7.42
N ASN A 95 -10.00 -43.16 6.85
CA ASN A 95 -9.91 -44.59 6.60
C ASN A 95 -9.22 -44.82 5.24
N PRO A 96 -8.53 -45.96 5.05
CA PRO A 96 -8.03 -46.32 3.73
C PRO A 96 -9.21 -46.62 2.79
N GLY A 97 -9.14 -46.07 1.58
CA GLY A 97 -10.22 -46.16 0.58
C GLY A 97 -11.35 -45.18 0.90
N SER A 98 -12.59 -45.69 0.92
CA SER A 98 -13.78 -44.84 0.95
C SER A 98 -14.04 -44.21 2.33
N ASN A 99 -14.23 -42.90 2.32
CA ASN A 99 -14.63 -42.06 3.43
C ASN A 99 -15.96 -41.38 3.12
N SER A 100 -16.74 -41.06 4.16
CA SER A 100 -18.01 -40.34 4.04
C SER A 100 -18.01 -39.10 4.92
N LEU A 101 -18.42 -37.97 4.36
CA LEU A 101 -18.54 -36.70 5.05
C LEU A 101 -19.97 -36.17 4.89
N LYS A 102 -20.59 -35.81 6.01
CA LYS A 102 -21.87 -35.09 6.04
C LYS A 102 -21.69 -33.78 6.79
N ILE A 103 -22.24 -32.69 6.28
CA ILE A 103 -22.16 -31.36 6.89
C ILE A 103 -23.57 -30.79 6.96
N GLU A 104 -24.01 -30.47 8.16
CA GLU A 104 -25.21 -29.68 8.41
C GLU A 104 -24.81 -28.20 8.48
N LEU A 105 -25.46 -27.37 7.68
CA LEU A 105 -25.19 -25.93 7.62
C LEU A 105 -26.45 -25.11 7.37
N GLU A 106 -26.39 -23.82 7.71
CA GLU A 106 -27.39 -22.81 7.33
C GLU A 106 -26.91 -22.01 6.11
N SER A 107 -27.78 -21.81 5.11
CA SER A 107 -27.50 -20.99 3.91
C SER A 107 -28.75 -20.22 3.49
N LYS A 108 -28.57 -19.09 2.78
CA LYS A 108 -29.69 -18.27 2.27
C LYS A 108 -30.48 -18.98 1.17
N ASP A 109 -29.81 -19.77 0.34
CA ASP A 109 -30.41 -20.56 -0.73
C ASP A 109 -29.53 -21.77 -1.09
N SER A 110 -30.09 -22.71 -1.85
CA SER A 110 -29.41 -23.93 -2.29
C SER A 110 -28.43 -23.71 -3.45
N ASP A 111 -28.59 -22.63 -4.23
CA ASP A 111 -27.69 -22.35 -5.37
C ASP A 111 -26.31 -21.90 -4.88
N SER A 112 -26.27 -21.17 -3.77
CA SER A 112 -25.05 -20.79 -3.06
C SER A 112 -24.20 -21.99 -2.62
N LEU A 113 -24.83 -23.16 -2.43
CA LEU A 113 -24.18 -24.40 -2.00
C LEU A 113 -23.51 -25.17 -3.13
N LYS A 114 -23.88 -24.91 -4.39
CA LYS A 114 -23.27 -25.60 -5.56
C LYS A 114 -21.78 -25.33 -5.71
N ASN A 115 -21.31 -24.20 -5.17
CA ASN A 115 -19.90 -23.80 -5.17
C ASN A 115 -19.24 -23.93 -3.79
N PHE A 116 -19.89 -24.59 -2.83
CA PHE A 116 -19.31 -24.85 -1.53
C PHE A 116 -18.23 -25.93 -1.68
N ALA A 117 -16.99 -25.59 -1.35
CA ALA A 117 -15.87 -26.52 -1.43
C ALA A 117 -15.23 -26.73 -0.05
N VAL A 118 -14.98 -27.98 0.28
CA VAL A 118 -14.20 -28.38 1.47
C VAL A 118 -12.92 -29.02 0.99
N GLN A 119 -11.80 -28.66 1.60
CA GLN A 119 -10.50 -29.24 1.23
C GLN A 119 -9.98 -30.14 2.34
N ILE A 120 -9.33 -31.23 1.93
CA ILE A 120 -8.55 -32.07 2.82
C ILE A 120 -7.08 -31.85 2.48
N LEU A 121 -6.32 -31.40 3.47
CA LEU A 121 -4.91 -31.09 3.35
C LEU A 121 -4.08 -32.16 4.08
N PRO A 122 -2.81 -32.36 3.69
CA PRO A 122 -1.87 -33.15 4.47
C PRO A 122 -1.76 -32.64 5.91
N ALA A 123 -1.73 -33.54 6.89
CA ALA A 123 -1.42 -33.17 8.27
C ALA A 123 0.01 -32.66 8.42
N LEU A 124 0.26 -31.96 9.54
CA LEU A 124 1.61 -31.56 9.93
C LEU A 124 2.52 -32.78 10.06
N SER A 125 3.71 -32.69 9.46
CA SER A 125 4.71 -33.73 9.59
C SER A 125 5.09 -33.95 11.06
N LYS A 126 5.24 -35.22 11.42
CA LYS A 126 5.72 -35.60 12.74
C LYS A 126 7.17 -35.17 12.90
N VAL A 127 7.47 -34.48 14.00
CA VAL A 127 8.83 -34.14 14.40
C VAL A 127 9.37 -35.25 15.29
N GLU A 128 10.55 -35.76 14.95
CA GLU A 128 11.25 -36.71 15.81
C GLU A 128 11.69 -35.99 17.08
N LYS A 129 11.41 -36.59 18.24
CA LYS A 129 11.88 -36.03 19.51
C LYS A 129 13.41 -36.12 19.54
N THR A 130 14.05 -34.96 19.65
CA THR A 130 15.49 -34.88 19.81
C THR A 130 15.95 -35.54 21.11
N LEU A 131 17.16 -36.12 21.07
CA LEU A 131 17.83 -36.61 22.26
C LEU A 131 18.10 -35.44 23.22
N PRO A 132 18.09 -35.65 24.54
CA PRO A 132 18.37 -34.59 25.49
C PRO A 132 19.71 -33.91 25.19
N PHE A 133 19.67 -32.61 24.95
CA PHE A 133 20.82 -31.78 24.60
C PHE A 133 21.04 -30.72 25.68
N SER A 134 22.30 -30.42 25.96
CA SER A 134 22.72 -29.32 26.81
C SER A 134 24.12 -28.86 26.39
N LYS A 135 24.26 -27.56 26.16
CA LYS A 135 25.54 -26.90 25.91
C LYS A 135 25.59 -25.62 26.71
N GLU A 136 26.74 -25.36 27.31
CA GLU A 136 27.05 -24.11 28.00
C GLU A 136 28.12 -23.37 27.20
N LEU A 137 27.91 -22.07 26.99
CA LEU A 137 28.85 -21.22 26.28
C LEU A 137 29.09 -19.93 27.08
N GLU A 138 30.36 -19.55 27.16
CA GLU A 138 30.74 -18.22 27.64
C GLU A 138 30.77 -17.27 26.46
N ILE A 139 29.86 -16.30 26.48
CA ILE A 139 29.74 -15.26 25.45
C ILE A 139 29.84 -13.92 26.18
N PRO A 140 30.95 -13.18 25.99
CA PRO A 140 31.15 -11.92 26.70
C PRO A 140 30.07 -10.93 26.31
N ASP A 141 29.78 -10.00 27.23
CA ASP A 141 28.91 -8.87 26.93
C ASP A 141 29.58 -8.00 25.87
N GLU A 142 28.89 -7.81 24.76
CA GLU A 142 29.33 -6.87 23.75
C GLU A 142 29.01 -5.46 24.24
N LYS A 143 30.04 -4.62 24.34
CA LYS A 143 29.84 -3.19 24.60
C LYS A 143 29.24 -2.56 23.35
N ILE A 144 27.94 -2.29 23.41
CA ILE A 144 27.26 -1.49 22.39
C ILE A 144 27.88 -0.09 22.46
N THR A 145 28.49 0.36 21.37
CA THR A 145 29.03 1.72 21.29
C THR A 145 27.87 2.67 21.02
N GLU A 146 27.26 3.15 22.10
CA GLU A 146 26.16 4.10 22.04
C GLU A 146 26.69 5.45 21.52
N THR A 147 26.15 5.91 20.39
CA THR A 147 26.45 7.24 19.86
C THR A 147 25.77 8.30 20.74
N ALA A 148 26.37 9.49 20.83
CA ALA A 148 25.77 10.57 21.60
C ALA A 148 24.34 10.88 21.09
N PRO A 149 23.36 11.02 21.98
CA PRO A 149 21.99 11.30 21.58
C PRO A 149 21.92 12.64 20.87
N LEU A 150 21.06 12.75 19.86
CA LEU A 150 20.78 14.01 19.20
C LEU A 150 20.02 14.94 20.17
N SER A 151 20.40 16.21 20.19
CA SER A 151 19.64 17.22 20.92
C SER A 151 18.32 17.52 20.20
N TRP A 152 17.22 17.56 20.94
CA TRP A 152 15.95 18.06 20.43
C TRP A 152 16.01 19.58 20.23
N ASN A 153 16.11 20.03 18.98
CA ASN A 153 16.02 21.45 18.62
C ASN A 153 15.09 21.61 17.41
N THR A 154 13.98 22.33 17.61
CA THR A 154 12.96 22.60 16.60
C THR A 154 12.99 24.04 16.10
N ASP A 155 14.03 24.81 16.38
CA ASP A 155 14.16 26.20 15.94
C ASP A 155 14.13 26.28 14.40
N GLY A 156 13.11 26.97 13.88
CA GLY A 156 12.88 27.10 12.44
C GLY A 156 12.26 25.86 11.78
N PHE A 157 11.82 24.87 12.56
CA PHE A 157 11.02 23.75 12.07
C PHE A 157 9.52 24.04 12.26
N GLN A 158 8.70 23.45 11.39
CA GLN A 158 7.25 23.42 11.48
C GLN A 158 6.78 22.07 12.01
N PRO A 159 5.68 21.99 12.77
CA PRO A 159 5.19 20.70 13.23
C PRO A 159 4.60 19.90 12.06
N GLY A 160 5.06 18.66 11.90
CA GLY A 160 4.73 17.75 10.80
C GLY A 160 3.40 17.05 10.95
N ALA A 161 3.24 16.00 10.13
CA ALA A 161 2.02 15.20 10.08
C ALA A 161 1.89 14.20 11.26
N ILE A 162 2.97 13.96 12.00
CA ILE A 162 2.97 13.12 13.20
C ILE A 162 2.97 14.06 14.42
N ARG A 163 1.85 14.14 15.14
CA ARG A 163 1.67 14.97 16.34
C ARG A 163 1.03 14.15 17.46
N GLU A 164 1.20 14.55 18.72
CA GLU A 164 0.55 13.89 19.86
C GLU A 164 -0.98 13.86 19.73
N SER A 165 -1.54 12.67 20.04
CA SER A 165 -2.96 12.30 20.17
C SER A 165 -3.87 12.59 18.95
N GLY A 166 -4.60 11.57 18.51
CA GLY A 166 -5.74 11.75 17.59
C GLY A 166 -5.47 11.50 16.10
N ARG A 167 -4.28 11.01 15.73
CA ARG A 167 -4.02 10.57 14.34
C ARG A 167 -3.80 9.05 14.29
N PRO A 168 -4.58 8.31 13.50
CA PRO A 168 -4.58 6.85 13.54
C PRO A 168 -3.40 6.20 12.78
N GLY A 169 -2.88 6.85 11.72
CA GLY A 169 -1.99 6.17 10.77
C GLY A 169 -2.62 4.86 10.27
N ARG A 170 -1.81 3.82 10.05
CA ARG A 170 -2.26 2.46 9.67
C ARG A 170 -3.21 1.77 10.66
N PHE A 171 -3.36 2.31 11.86
CA PHE A 171 -4.10 1.68 12.95
C PHE A 171 -5.55 2.18 13.05
N GLY A 172 -6.09 2.85 12.02
CA GLY A 172 -7.43 3.42 11.99
C GLY A 172 -8.57 2.40 11.92
N PHE A 173 -9.55 2.64 11.03
CA PHE A 173 -10.88 2.02 10.95
C PHE A 173 -11.02 0.50 11.20
N SER A 174 -9.94 -0.27 11.06
CA SER A 174 -9.97 -1.72 11.25
C SER A 174 -8.91 -2.21 12.22
N LYS A 175 -9.25 -3.24 13.00
CA LYS A 175 -8.35 -3.99 13.88
C LYS A 175 -8.01 -5.32 13.24
N GLY A 176 -6.73 -5.46 12.89
CA GLY A 176 -6.27 -6.35 11.83
C GLY A 176 -5.07 -5.74 11.09
N ASP A 177 -4.11 -5.20 11.80
CA ASP A 177 -3.05 -4.34 11.26
C ASP A 177 -1.70 -5.08 11.34
N GLY A 178 -0.56 -4.45 11.06
CA GLY A 178 0.73 -5.10 11.33
C GLY A 178 1.87 -4.15 11.58
N THR A 179 2.92 -4.72 12.13
CA THR A 179 4.13 -4.04 12.59
C THR A 179 5.25 -4.19 11.55
N LEU A 180 6.51 -4.01 11.95
CA LEU A 180 7.69 -4.02 11.09
C LEU A 180 7.93 -5.35 10.33
N ASP A 181 7.61 -6.48 10.94
CA ASP A 181 7.98 -7.81 10.44
C ASP A 181 6.91 -8.88 10.69
N SER A 182 5.75 -8.48 11.23
CA SER A 182 4.60 -9.35 11.50
C SER A 182 3.28 -8.62 11.26
N ALA A 183 2.22 -9.42 11.09
CA ALA A 183 0.83 -9.00 11.06
C ALA A 183 0.12 -9.40 12.35
N MET A 184 -0.92 -8.65 12.70
CA MET A 184 -1.94 -8.94 13.69
C MET A 184 -3.26 -9.21 12.95
N PRO A 185 -3.44 -10.38 12.32
CA PRO A 185 -4.66 -10.73 11.58
C PRO A 185 -5.96 -10.47 12.37
N VAL A 186 -5.90 -10.71 13.67
CA VAL A 186 -6.87 -10.32 14.70
C VAL A 186 -6.08 -9.95 15.95
N LEU A 187 -6.70 -9.25 16.90
CA LEU A 187 -6.00 -8.79 18.09
C LEU A 187 -5.48 -9.97 18.92
N GLY A 188 -4.18 -9.93 19.26
CA GLY A 188 -3.51 -10.96 20.05
C GLY A 188 -3.09 -12.22 19.28
N ILE A 189 -3.26 -12.26 17.95
CA ILE A 189 -2.72 -13.32 17.09
C ILE A 189 -1.62 -12.73 16.22
N VAL A 190 -0.43 -13.30 16.29
CA VAL A 190 0.75 -12.82 15.56
C VAL A 190 1.01 -13.73 14.38
N ASN A 191 1.24 -13.15 13.20
CA ASN A 191 1.45 -13.89 11.97
C ASN A 191 2.65 -13.33 11.17
N LYS A 192 3.44 -14.22 10.58
CA LYS A 192 4.48 -13.89 9.59
C LYS A 192 4.11 -14.52 8.26
N MET A 193 3.69 -13.67 7.33
CA MET A 193 3.20 -14.08 6.01
C MET A 193 4.28 -14.03 4.92
N TYR A 194 5.34 -13.25 5.11
CA TYR A 194 6.46 -13.20 4.16
C TYR A 194 7.12 -14.58 3.88
N PRO A 195 7.19 -15.55 4.82
CA PRO A 195 7.75 -16.86 4.50
C PRO A 195 6.98 -17.58 3.39
N SER A 196 5.66 -17.38 3.31
CA SER A 196 4.81 -18.03 2.31
C SER A 196 5.14 -17.65 0.88
N GLY A 197 5.75 -16.47 0.68
CA GLY A 197 6.27 -16.01 -0.60
C GLY A 197 7.70 -16.47 -0.90
N HIS A 198 8.30 -17.31 -0.03
CA HIS A 198 9.63 -17.87 -0.25
C HIS A 198 9.56 -19.17 -1.07
N PRO A 199 10.41 -19.36 -2.10
CA PRO A 199 10.45 -20.57 -2.92
C PRO A 199 10.87 -21.87 -2.22
N LYS A 200 11.03 -21.88 -0.90
CA LYS A 200 11.32 -23.09 -0.10
C LYS A 200 10.22 -23.36 0.92
N TYR A 201 9.33 -22.39 1.15
CA TYR A 201 8.18 -22.55 2.01
C TYR A 201 7.10 -23.35 1.26
N ARG A 202 7.02 -24.65 1.53
CA ARG A 202 6.08 -25.59 0.90
C ARG A 202 5.02 -26.09 1.89
N LYS A 203 4.64 -25.24 2.84
CA LYS A 203 3.69 -25.57 3.91
C LYS A 203 2.32 -24.93 3.60
N ALA A 204 1.24 -25.65 3.91
CA ALA A 204 -0.12 -25.19 3.63
C ALA A 204 -0.66 -24.15 4.65
N PHE A 205 0.16 -23.74 5.61
CA PHE A 205 -0.22 -22.90 6.75
C PHE A 205 0.74 -21.74 6.96
N PHE A 206 0.28 -20.71 7.65
CA PHE A 206 1.05 -19.53 8.01
C PHE A 206 1.93 -19.77 9.25
N TRP A 207 3.08 -19.10 9.30
CA TRP A 207 3.83 -18.99 10.54
C TRP A 207 3.05 -18.09 11.51
N ASN A 208 2.58 -18.61 12.65
CA ASN A 208 1.72 -17.84 13.53
C ASN A 208 1.73 -18.36 14.98
N TYR A 209 1.42 -17.50 15.94
CA TYR A 209 1.14 -17.89 17.33
C TYR A 209 0.08 -16.99 17.97
N SER A 210 -0.49 -17.44 19.09
CA SER A 210 -1.49 -16.71 19.87
C SER A 210 -0.94 -16.31 21.23
N LEU A 211 -1.19 -15.05 21.59
CA LEU A 211 -0.93 -14.44 22.90
C LEU A 211 -2.14 -14.50 23.83
N LEU A 212 -3.27 -15.01 23.35
CA LEU A 212 -4.55 -14.91 24.05
C LEU A 212 -4.65 -15.94 25.20
N PRO A 213 -5.41 -15.60 26.26
CA PRO A 213 -5.74 -16.55 27.31
C PRO A 213 -6.44 -17.80 26.78
N GLU A 214 -6.44 -18.86 27.59
CA GLU A 214 -7.13 -20.10 27.24
C GLU A 214 -8.63 -19.85 27.04
N ASN A 215 -9.19 -20.34 25.91
CA ASN A 215 -10.59 -20.16 25.51
C ASN A 215 -11.04 -18.70 25.24
N ALA A 216 -10.11 -17.76 25.07
CA ALA A 216 -10.44 -16.40 24.65
C ALA A 216 -11.07 -16.37 23.24
N SER A 217 -12.05 -15.50 23.05
CA SER A 217 -12.63 -15.16 21.74
C SER A 217 -11.64 -14.35 20.90
N PHE A 218 -11.81 -14.38 19.58
CA PHE A 218 -10.98 -13.59 18.66
C PHE A 218 -11.67 -12.27 18.35
N HIS A 219 -11.08 -11.18 18.83
CA HIS A 219 -11.55 -9.82 18.63
C HIS A 219 -10.88 -9.19 17.41
N GLY A 220 -11.61 -8.48 16.57
CA GLY A 220 -11.06 -7.80 15.39
C GLY A 220 -12.14 -7.32 14.43
N SER A 221 -11.74 -6.68 13.34
CA SER A 221 -12.66 -6.15 12.31
C SER A 221 -12.87 -7.11 11.14
N PHE A 222 -12.01 -8.12 10.99
CA PHE A 222 -12.04 -9.05 9.86
C PHE A 222 -11.96 -10.50 10.34
N PRO A 223 -12.51 -11.46 9.57
CA PRO A 223 -12.24 -12.87 9.80
C PRO A 223 -10.73 -13.15 9.87
N PRO A 224 -10.28 -14.01 10.80
CA PRO A 224 -11.06 -14.94 11.60
C PRO A 224 -11.67 -14.40 12.91
N ALA A 225 -11.76 -13.08 13.12
CA ALA A 225 -12.45 -12.55 14.30
C ALA A 225 -13.91 -13.05 14.33
N ASN A 226 -14.35 -13.47 15.51
CA ASN A 226 -15.72 -13.91 15.77
C ASN A 226 -16.44 -13.02 16.77
N THR A 227 -15.72 -12.01 17.31
CA THR A 227 -16.23 -11.01 18.23
C THR A 227 -15.82 -9.63 17.71
N SER A 228 -16.76 -8.69 17.68
CA SER A 228 -16.48 -7.29 17.37
C SER A 228 -15.55 -6.69 18.43
N VAL A 229 -14.81 -5.65 18.06
CA VAL A 229 -14.05 -4.82 19.01
C VAL A 229 -14.93 -3.84 19.79
N ASP A 230 -16.24 -3.79 19.50
CA ASP A 230 -17.19 -2.99 20.28
C ASP A 230 -17.19 -3.43 21.76
N GLY A 231 -16.80 -2.54 22.65
CA GLY A 231 -16.74 -2.78 24.10
C GLY A 231 -15.32 -2.96 24.66
N ASP A 232 -14.31 -3.08 23.78
CA ASP A 232 -12.90 -3.06 24.17
C ASP A 232 -12.39 -1.62 24.40
N ASP A 233 -11.34 -1.46 25.22
CA ASP A 233 -10.59 -0.20 25.35
C ASP A 233 -9.40 -0.25 24.37
N ILE A 234 -9.52 0.47 23.26
CA ILE A 234 -8.50 0.53 22.20
C ILE A 234 -8.02 1.96 22.06
N GLN A 235 -6.75 2.16 22.37
CA GLN A 235 -6.05 3.42 22.19
C GLN A 235 -5.07 3.28 21.04
N ILE A 236 -5.13 4.20 20.08
CA ILE A 236 -4.24 4.20 18.92
C ILE A 236 -3.59 5.57 18.73
N ASN A 237 -2.41 5.55 18.14
CA ASN A 237 -1.79 6.69 17.49
C ASN A 237 -1.02 6.20 16.26
N GLN A 238 -0.33 7.09 15.53
CA GLN A 238 0.37 6.73 14.30
C GLN A 238 1.52 5.73 14.48
N LEU A 239 2.00 5.51 15.72
CA LEU A 239 3.10 4.60 16.03
C LEU A 239 2.63 3.31 16.70
N SER A 240 1.59 3.33 17.54
CA SER A 240 1.23 2.16 18.36
C SER A 240 -0.26 1.96 18.59
N VAL A 241 -0.59 0.72 19.02
CA VAL A 241 -1.90 0.30 19.49
C VAL A 241 -1.75 -0.26 20.91
N HIS A 242 -2.65 0.15 21.79
CA HIS A 242 -2.84 -0.41 23.12
C HIS A 242 -4.28 -0.90 23.24
N TRP A 243 -4.45 -2.22 23.30
CA TRP A 243 -5.74 -2.89 23.40
C TRP A 243 -5.90 -3.51 24.78
N LYS A 244 -7.05 -3.27 25.43
CA LYS A 244 -7.46 -3.97 26.64
C LYS A 244 -8.82 -4.61 26.43
N ALA A 245 -8.94 -5.85 26.91
CA ALA A 245 -10.17 -6.62 26.89
C ALA A 245 -10.30 -7.46 28.16
N LYS A 246 -11.51 -7.97 28.38
CA LYS A 246 -11.81 -8.87 29.49
C LYS A 246 -12.26 -10.23 28.98
N PHE A 247 -11.49 -11.27 29.30
CA PHE A 247 -11.81 -12.65 28.95
C PHE A 247 -12.31 -13.39 30.18
N GLY A 248 -13.63 -13.40 30.36
CA GLY A 248 -14.26 -13.93 31.57
C GLY A 248 -13.90 -13.08 32.79
N LYS A 249 -13.00 -13.58 33.64
CA LYS A 249 -12.49 -12.86 34.82
C LYS A 249 -11.11 -12.23 34.61
N ILE A 250 -10.44 -12.56 33.51
CA ILE A 250 -9.07 -12.17 33.23
C ILE A 250 -9.07 -10.78 32.59
N ASN A 251 -8.32 -9.86 33.16
CA ASN A 251 -7.99 -8.59 32.51
C ASN A 251 -6.75 -8.80 31.65
N PHE A 252 -6.88 -8.49 30.37
CA PHE A 252 -5.85 -8.72 29.37
C PHE A 252 -5.53 -7.41 28.66
N ALA A 253 -4.25 -7.17 28.38
CA ALA A 253 -3.82 -6.11 27.48
C ALA A 253 -2.76 -6.58 26.49
N CYS A 254 -2.80 -6.03 25.29
CA CYS A 254 -1.77 -6.21 24.27
C CYS A 254 -1.33 -4.83 23.74
N THR A 255 -0.03 -4.63 23.63
CA THR A 255 0.55 -3.40 23.04
C THR A 255 1.52 -3.76 21.93
N TYR A 256 1.38 -3.11 20.78
CA TYR A 256 2.30 -3.25 19.65
C TYR A 256 2.58 -1.89 18.99
N SER A 257 3.75 -1.75 18.37
CA SER A 257 4.27 -0.48 17.86
C SER A 257 5.05 -0.68 16.55
N LEU A 258 5.07 0.34 15.69
CA LEU A 258 5.94 0.40 14.52
C LEU A 258 7.39 0.78 14.86
N GLY A 259 7.64 1.34 16.05
CA GLY A 259 8.98 1.73 16.47
C GLY A 259 9.87 0.59 16.96
N THR A 260 9.32 -0.62 17.11
CA THR A 260 10.01 -1.77 17.72
C THR A 260 9.37 -3.09 17.27
N PRO A 261 10.13 -4.22 17.27
CA PRO A 261 9.56 -5.53 16.93
C PRO A 261 8.80 -6.21 18.07
N GLY A 262 8.87 -5.68 19.30
CA GLY A 262 8.26 -6.32 20.46
C GLY A 262 6.74 -6.17 20.50
N ILE A 263 6.06 -7.20 20.97
CA ILE A 263 4.63 -7.20 21.28
C ILE A 263 4.48 -7.51 22.76
N ILE A 264 3.87 -6.59 23.50
CA ILE A 264 3.68 -6.70 24.94
C ILE A 264 2.36 -7.41 25.20
N THR A 265 2.39 -8.44 26.04
CA THR A 265 1.21 -9.09 26.62
C THR A 265 1.19 -8.88 28.12
N GLU A 266 0.06 -8.43 28.64
CA GLU A 266 -0.17 -8.23 30.07
C GLU A 266 -1.44 -8.97 30.50
N SER A 267 -1.36 -9.67 31.63
CA SER A 267 -2.46 -10.47 32.17
C SER A 267 -2.42 -10.50 33.69
N ASP A 268 -3.60 -10.44 34.31
CA ASP A 268 -3.76 -10.65 35.76
C ASP A 268 -4.03 -12.11 36.15
N GLU A 269 -3.97 -13.05 35.19
CA GLU A 269 -4.19 -14.49 35.44
C GLU A 269 -3.10 -15.12 36.32
N GLY A 270 -1.97 -14.44 36.52
CA GLY A 270 -0.79 -14.96 37.22
C GLY A 270 0.08 -15.90 36.37
N LYS A 271 -0.27 -16.05 35.09
CA LYS A 271 0.49 -16.79 34.07
C LYS A 271 0.30 -16.14 32.71
N ILE A 272 1.23 -16.40 31.81
CA ILE A 272 1.13 -16.04 30.40
C ILE A 272 1.30 -17.29 29.54
N ARG A 273 0.46 -17.39 28.50
CA ARG A 273 0.39 -18.53 27.61
C ARG A 273 0.71 -18.11 26.18
N LEU A 274 1.57 -18.87 25.52
CA LEU A 274 1.77 -18.82 24.07
C LEU A 274 1.22 -20.11 23.47
N SER A 275 0.42 -20.01 22.41
CA SER A 275 -0.22 -21.18 21.78
C SER A 275 -0.25 -21.12 20.27
N ASN A 276 -0.71 -22.19 19.63
CA ASN A 276 -0.62 -22.43 18.18
C ASN A 276 0.83 -22.48 17.67
N LEU A 277 1.76 -22.91 18.53
CA LEU A 277 3.19 -22.98 18.18
C LEU A 277 3.52 -24.13 17.22
N GLU A 278 2.56 -24.99 16.88
CA GLU A 278 2.80 -26.10 15.95
C GLU A 278 3.09 -25.59 14.54
N GLN A 279 2.57 -24.40 14.22
CA GLN A 279 2.71 -23.72 12.93
C GLN A 279 3.83 -22.67 12.90
N THR A 280 4.36 -22.22 14.04
CA THR A 280 5.55 -21.34 14.08
C THR A 280 6.84 -22.08 13.72
N GLY A 281 6.90 -23.38 13.95
CA GLY A 281 8.11 -24.14 13.64
C GLY A 281 8.22 -25.38 14.48
N ASN A 282 9.35 -26.06 14.31
CA ASN A 282 9.72 -27.25 15.04
C ASN A 282 10.57 -26.90 16.27
N TYR A 283 10.07 -26.00 17.12
CA TYR A 283 10.80 -25.59 18.33
C TYR A 283 11.11 -26.80 19.21
N GLN A 284 12.41 -27.01 19.45
CA GLN A 284 12.94 -28.13 20.21
C GLN A 284 14.02 -27.69 21.20
N TYR A 285 14.57 -26.49 21.02
CA TYR A 285 15.64 -25.96 21.84
C TYR A 285 15.26 -24.60 22.40
N ALA A 286 15.87 -24.30 23.54
CA ALA A 286 15.80 -23.03 24.22
C ALA A 286 17.22 -22.52 24.49
N LEU A 287 17.37 -21.20 24.40
CA LEU A 287 18.58 -20.48 24.77
C LEU A 287 18.24 -19.40 25.81
N TYR A 288 19.00 -19.35 26.91
CA TYR A 288 18.86 -18.32 27.95
C TYR A 288 20.17 -18.13 28.72
N ALA A 289 20.32 -16.99 29.42
CA ALA A 289 21.47 -16.76 30.30
C ALA A 289 21.26 -17.45 31.66
N GLY A 290 22.18 -18.34 32.04
CA GLY A 290 22.19 -19.07 33.30
C GLY A 290 23.26 -18.57 34.28
N PRO A 291 23.56 -19.34 35.35
CA PRO A 291 24.46 -18.88 36.41
C PRO A 291 25.85 -18.47 35.91
N GLY A 292 26.35 -17.35 36.44
CA GLY A 292 27.60 -16.75 35.99
C GLY A 292 27.51 -16.13 34.59
N HIS A 293 26.32 -15.73 34.13
CA HIS A 293 26.06 -15.15 32.81
C HIS A 293 26.43 -16.05 31.63
N LYS A 294 26.54 -17.36 31.88
CA LYS A 294 26.84 -18.33 30.84
C LYS A 294 25.57 -18.70 30.07
N ILE A 295 25.67 -18.70 28.76
CA ILE A 295 24.55 -19.01 27.87
C ILE A 295 24.30 -20.51 27.89
N GLN A 296 23.08 -20.89 28.28
CA GLN A 296 22.58 -22.25 28.31
C GLN A 296 21.81 -22.51 27.01
N ILE A 297 22.10 -23.63 26.35
CA ILE A 297 21.35 -24.13 25.20
C ILE A 297 20.88 -25.53 25.56
N VAL A 298 19.57 -25.73 25.66
CA VAL A 298 18.98 -26.99 26.14
C VAL A 298 17.78 -27.40 25.30
N THR A 299 17.45 -28.69 25.32
CA THR A 299 16.13 -29.14 24.87
C THR A 299 15.01 -28.55 25.74
N LEU A 300 13.83 -28.28 25.18
CA LEU A 300 12.73 -27.63 25.90
C LEU A 300 12.33 -28.30 27.23
N ASP A 301 12.38 -29.63 27.30
CA ASP A 301 12.03 -30.39 28.51
C ASP A 301 13.06 -30.23 29.66
N ARG A 302 14.18 -29.53 29.40
CA ARG A 302 15.27 -29.27 30.36
C ARG A 302 15.43 -27.79 30.72
N ILE A 303 14.48 -26.94 30.34
CA ILE A 303 14.50 -25.53 30.72
C ILE A 303 14.38 -25.42 32.26
N ASP A 304 15.27 -24.64 32.87
CA ASP A 304 15.24 -24.29 34.29
C ASP A 304 15.36 -22.76 34.45
N LEU A 305 14.22 -22.08 34.41
CA LEU A 305 14.16 -20.61 34.48
C LEU A 305 14.44 -20.05 35.87
N SER A 306 14.46 -20.89 36.92
CA SER A 306 14.82 -20.44 38.27
C SER A 306 16.26 -19.91 38.34
N ARG A 307 17.13 -20.41 37.45
CA ARG A 307 18.55 -20.09 37.36
C ARG A 307 18.87 -19.00 36.34
N MET A 308 17.84 -18.34 35.81
CA MET A 308 17.99 -17.31 34.78
C MET A 308 18.66 -16.04 35.32
N SER A 309 19.75 -15.61 34.69
CA SER A 309 20.57 -14.47 35.10
C SER A 309 20.31 -13.18 34.30
N GLU A 310 19.58 -13.27 33.19
CA GLU A 310 19.17 -12.13 32.35
C GLU A 310 17.72 -12.34 31.92
N GLY A 311 16.94 -11.27 31.72
CA GLY A 311 15.48 -11.31 31.53
C GLY A 311 14.95 -11.92 30.23
N PHE A 312 15.68 -12.80 29.54
CA PHE A 312 15.27 -13.31 28.23
C PHE A 312 15.39 -14.82 28.03
N LEU A 313 14.57 -15.33 27.10
CA LEU A 313 14.56 -16.69 26.59
C LEU A 313 14.34 -16.67 25.07
N MET A 314 15.03 -17.53 24.32
CA MET A 314 14.79 -17.71 22.88
C MET A 314 14.45 -19.17 22.59
N LEU A 315 13.37 -19.41 21.85
CA LEU A 315 12.97 -20.72 21.34
C LEU A 315 13.37 -20.84 19.87
N PHE A 316 13.92 -21.98 19.46
CA PHE A 316 14.31 -22.22 18.07
C PHE A 316 14.26 -23.70 17.71
N GLY A 317 14.15 -23.96 16.40
CA GLY A 317 14.13 -25.28 15.78
C GLY A 317 15.50 -25.64 15.20
N THR A 318 15.57 -26.77 14.48
CA THR A 318 16.82 -27.22 13.79
C THR A 318 16.60 -28.17 12.62
N THR A 319 15.36 -28.57 12.32
CA THR A 319 15.08 -29.66 11.34
C THR A 319 14.19 -29.27 10.16
N GLU A 320 13.66 -28.06 10.08
CA GLU A 320 12.75 -27.68 9.00
C GLU A 320 12.89 -26.21 8.61
N PHE A 321 12.69 -25.91 7.33
CA PHE A 321 12.68 -24.54 6.84
C PHE A 321 11.28 -23.93 6.98
N PRO A 322 11.16 -22.62 7.27
CA PRO A 322 12.20 -21.78 7.85
C PRO A 322 12.28 -22.04 9.35
N ASP A 323 13.47 -21.87 9.91
CA ASP A 323 13.66 -21.86 11.36
C ASP A 323 13.70 -20.40 11.83
N ILE A 324 12.55 -19.88 12.27
CA ILE A 324 12.40 -18.49 12.74
C ILE A 324 12.41 -18.50 14.28
N PRO A 325 13.46 -17.99 14.94
CA PRO A 325 13.53 -17.98 16.40
C PRO A 325 12.48 -17.06 17.03
N LEU A 326 11.86 -17.52 18.12
CA LEU A 326 10.93 -16.74 18.94
C LEU A 326 11.65 -16.26 20.20
N PHE A 327 11.75 -14.94 20.36
CA PHE A 327 12.41 -14.27 21.47
C PHE A 327 11.38 -13.75 22.48
N LEU A 328 11.68 -13.96 23.76
CA LEU A 328 10.80 -13.71 24.89
C LEU A 328 11.57 -12.88 25.92
N VAL A 329 11.01 -11.73 26.31
CA VAL A 329 11.53 -10.85 27.36
C VAL A 329 10.55 -10.81 28.53
N PHE A 330 11.09 -11.03 29.71
CA PHE A 330 10.35 -11.08 30.96
C PHE A 330 10.67 -9.85 31.81
N THR A 331 9.67 -9.38 32.55
CA THR A 331 9.87 -8.38 33.62
C THR A 331 9.92 -9.04 35.00
N GLN A 332 9.22 -10.17 35.19
CA GLN A 332 9.31 -11.01 36.38
C GLN A 332 9.95 -12.36 36.03
N LYS A 333 10.72 -12.95 36.94
CA LYS A 333 11.26 -14.30 36.73
C LYS A 333 10.12 -15.33 36.81
N PRO A 334 9.92 -16.16 35.76
CA PRO A 334 8.91 -17.19 35.81
C PRO A 334 9.18 -18.20 36.93
N SER A 335 8.16 -18.50 37.73
CA SER A 335 8.25 -19.55 38.75
C SER A 335 8.17 -20.96 38.15
N GLY A 336 7.71 -21.07 36.90
CA GLY A 336 7.61 -22.34 36.19
C GLY A 336 7.41 -22.16 34.69
N VAL A 337 7.77 -23.20 33.93
CA VAL A 337 7.57 -23.29 32.48
C VAL A 337 6.99 -24.65 32.13
N MET A 338 5.95 -24.68 31.30
CA MET A 338 5.24 -25.91 30.94
C MET A 338 5.07 -26.01 29.41
N PRO A 339 6.01 -26.64 28.69
CA PRO A 339 5.81 -26.98 27.28
C PRO A 339 4.77 -28.09 27.15
N ARG A 340 3.82 -27.94 26.22
CA ARG A 340 2.88 -29.01 25.86
C ARG A 340 2.97 -29.31 24.37
N TYR A 341 3.05 -30.59 24.04
CA TYR A 341 3.24 -31.07 22.68
C TYR A 341 1.95 -31.68 22.12
N ASN A 342 1.73 -31.55 20.82
CA ASN A 342 0.69 -32.30 20.14
C ASN A 342 1.09 -33.79 20.08
N LYS A 343 0.18 -34.65 20.53
CA LYS A 343 0.43 -36.10 20.69
C LYS A 343 0.65 -36.85 19.38
N ARG A 344 0.18 -36.31 18.25
CA ARG A 344 0.26 -36.96 16.93
C ARG A 344 1.54 -36.61 16.21
N ASN A 345 1.87 -35.33 16.17
CA ASN A 345 3.00 -34.80 15.41
C ASN A 345 4.24 -34.46 16.29
N ASN A 346 4.14 -34.54 17.62
CA ASN A 346 5.18 -34.17 18.59
C ASN A 346 5.67 -32.70 18.52
N ARG A 347 4.96 -31.82 17.82
CA ARG A 347 5.33 -30.41 17.71
C ARG A 347 4.92 -29.67 19.00
N LEU A 348 5.67 -28.62 19.35
CA LEU A 348 5.31 -27.76 20.47
C LEU A 348 3.98 -27.08 20.15
N LYS A 349 2.94 -27.35 20.94
CA LYS A 349 1.60 -26.79 20.74
C LYS A 349 1.43 -25.49 21.50
N GLU A 350 1.90 -25.47 22.73
CA GLU A 350 1.81 -24.33 23.63
C GLU A 350 2.92 -24.38 24.68
N ILE A 351 3.23 -23.22 25.25
CA ILE A 351 4.10 -23.08 26.41
C ILE A 351 3.46 -22.08 27.37
N VAL A 352 3.46 -22.43 28.66
CA VAL A 352 2.89 -21.60 29.74
C VAL A 352 4.00 -21.19 30.70
N PHE A 353 4.04 -19.91 31.03
CA PHE A 353 4.94 -19.33 32.02
C PHE A 353 4.14 -18.89 33.24
N GLU A 354 4.44 -19.47 34.40
CA GLU A 354 3.77 -19.19 35.67
C GLU A 354 4.51 -18.08 36.43
N GLY A 355 3.79 -17.29 37.22
CA GLY A 355 4.37 -16.25 38.07
C GLY A 355 4.78 -14.97 37.32
N CYS A 356 4.34 -14.80 36.08
CA CYS A 356 4.59 -13.60 35.27
C CYS A 356 3.27 -12.93 34.89
N SER A 357 3.23 -11.60 34.96
CA SER A 357 2.10 -10.79 34.51
C SER A 357 2.38 -10.04 33.21
N THR A 358 3.64 -9.95 32.79
CA THR A 358 4.05 -9.28 31.55
C THR A 358 5.07 -10.10 30.79
N LEU A 359 4.85 -10.25 29.49
CA LEU A 359 5.74 -10.92 28.54
C LEU A 359 5.83 -10.07 27.27
N ILE A 360 7.04 -9.85 26.76
CA ILE A 360 7.24 -9.22 25.46
C ILE A 360 7.76 -10.27 24.48
N THR A 361 7.08 -10.46 23.35
CA THR A 361 7.46 -11.42 22.31
C THR A 361 7.98 -10.69 21.08
N ALA A 362 9.04 -11.20 20.46
CA ALA A 362 9.57 -10.68 19.19
C ALA A 362 10.26 -11.81 18.39
N THR A 363 10.71 -11.50 17.18
CA THR A 363 11.66 -12.35 16.45
C THR A 363 12.93 -11.55 16.15
N PRO A 364 14.07 -11.85 16.78
CA PRO A 364 15.18 -10.91 16.90
C PRO A 364 15.93 -10.65 15.58
N PHE A 365 15.60 -11.40 14.53
CA PHE A 365 16.21 -11.32 13.19
C PHE A 365 15.25 -10.75 12.12
N GLY A 366 14.11 -10.17 12.52
CA GLY A 366 13.15 -9.54 11.62
C GLY A 366 12.59 -10.49 10.56
N ILE A 367 12.77 -10.15 9.28
CA ILE A 367 12.28 -10.95 8.14
C ILE A 367 13.25 -12.05 7.66
N GLU A 368 14.36 -12.31 8.36
CA GLU A 368 15.26 -13.41 8.00
C GLU A 368 14.52 -14.77 8.09
N SER A 369 14.80 -15.67 7.12
CA SER A 369 14.29 -17.04 7.08
C SER A 369 15.47 -18.00 7.05
N PHE A 370 15.83 -18.57 8.21
CA PHE A 370 17.01 -19.43 8.30
C PHE A 370 16.76 -20.83 7.75
N GLU A 371 17.80 -21.38 7.12
CA GLU A 371 17.93 -22.82 6.97
C GLU A 371 18.07 -23.49 8.34
N PRO A 372 17.64 -24.74 8.51
CA PRO A 372 17.78 -25.44 9.77
C PRO A 372 19.25 -25.54 10.19
N LEU A 373 19.59 -24.98 11.36
CA LEU A 373 20.96 -24.98 11.89
C LEU A 373 21.10 -25.95 13.05
N ALA A 374 22.29 -26.52 13.25
CA ALA A 374 22.57 -27.34 14.43
C ALA A 374 22.50 -26.49 15.71
N PRO A 375 22.00 -27.04 16.83
CA PRO A 375 21.76 -26.26 18.05
C PRO A 375 23.06 -25.78 18.73
N GLY A 376 24.20 -26.38 18.38
CA GLY A 376 25.52 -26.01 18.89
C GLY A 376 26.36 -25.15 17.95
N ARG A 377 25.78 -24.56 16.89
CA ARG A 377 26.52 -23.80 15.87
C ARG A 377 26.95 -22.42 16.41
N ASP A 378 28.25 -22.26 16.70
CA ASP A 378 28.76 -21.13 17.50
C ASP A 378 28.53 -19.74 16.90
N ASP A 379 28.65 -19.56 15.58
CA ASP A 379 28.44 -18.27 14.91
C ASP A 379 26.98 -17.79 15.02
N PHE A 380 26.02 -18.68 14.80
CA PHE A 380 24.60 -18.41 14.99
C PHE A 380 24.30 -18.04 16.45
N ILE A 381 24.78 -18.85 17.40
CA ILE A 381 24.53 -18.60 18.83
C ILE A 381 25.12 -17.26 19.28
N ARG A 382 26.34 -16.92 18.86
CA ARG A 382 26.95 -15.62 19.19
C ARG A 382 26.13 -14.45 18.65
N LYS A 383 25.68 -14.50 17.39
CA LYS A 383 24.80 -13.49 16.80
C LYS A 383 23.46 -13.42 17.56
N ALA A 384 22.85 -14.57 17.86
CA ALA A 384 21.58 -14.65 18.57
C ALA A 384 21.66 -14.03 19.97
N VAL A 385 22.68 -14.36 20.76
CA VAL A 385 22.87 -13.83 22.12
C VAL A 385 23.07 -12.32 22.10
N ARG A 386 23.90 -11.82 21.16
CA ARG A 386 24.10 -10.37 20.99
C ARG A 386 22.78 -9.64 20.73
N LEU A 387 21.99 -10.14 19.77
CA LEU A 387 20.70 -9.53 19.44
C LEU A 387 19.68 -9.69 20.56
N CYS A 388 19.66 -10.83 21.26
CA CYS A 388 18.82 -11.03 22.44
C CYS A 388 19.14 -10.02 23.54
N ARG A 389 20.42 -9.80 23.86
CA ARG A 389 20.83 -8.80 24.86
C ARG A 389 20.48 -7.37 24.44
N PHE A 390 20.69 -7.03 23.16
CA PHE A 390 20.31 -5.73 22.60
C PHE A 390 18.80 -5.48 22.74
N TRP A 391 17.98 -6.42 22.26
CA TRP A 391 16.52 -6.29 22.30
C TRP A 391 15.97 -6.43 23.72
N ASN A 392 16.61 -7.20 24.61
CA ASN A 392 16.24 -7.25 26.03
C ASN A 392 16.27 -5.85 26.66
N ARG A 393 17.32 -5.05 26.40
CA ARG A 393 17.40 -3.66 26.87
C ARG A 393 16.41 -2.74 26.15
N ALA A 394 16.34 -2.83 24.82
CA ALA A 394 15.51 -1.94 24.01
C ALA A 394 14.01 -2.11 24.27
N LEU A 395 13.55 -3.34 24.54
CA LEU A 395 12.14 -3.61 24.81
C LEU A 395 11.69 -3.16 26.21
N LEU A 396 12.61 -2.86 27.12
CA LEU A 396 12.30 -2.24 28.41
C LEU A 396 12.10 -0.72 28.31
N ALA A 397 12.55 -0.07 27.23
CA ALA A 397 12.18 1.29 26.86
C ALA A 397 11.31 1.22 25.59
N TYR A 398 10.03 0.90 25.76
CA TYR A 398 9.15 0.55 24.64
C TYR A 398 8.54 1.79 23.97
N PRO A 399 8.80 2.08 22.68
CA PRO A 399 8.31 3.29 22.02
C PRO A 399 6.79 3.22 21.79
N VAL A 400 6.07 4.21 22.33
CA VAL A 400 4.59 4.29 22.28
C VAL A 400 4.06 5.46 21.47
N SER A 401 4.84 6.52 21.28
CA SER A 401 4.48 7.63 20.40
C SER A 401 5.71 8.28 19.77
N CYS A 402 5.46 9.05 18.72
CA CYS A 402 6.45 9.86 18.02
C CYS A 402 5.83 11.22 17.68
N GLU A 403 6.60 12.28 17.83
CA GLU A 403 6.30 13.62 17.33
C GLU A 403 7.27 13.97 16.20
N GLU A 404 6.78 14.63 15.16
CA GLU A 404 7.57 15.00 13.99
C GLU A 404 7.51 16.51 13.74
N TYR A 405 8.67 17.07 13.40
CA TYR A 405 8.83 18.44 12.92
C TYR A 405 9.66 18.42 11.63
N TYR A 406 9.38 19.35 10.72
CA TYR A 406 10.00 19.39 9.41
C TYR A 406 10.50 20.78 9.05
N LYS A 407 11.49 20.85 8.17
CA LYS A 407 12.07 22.10 7.68
C LYS A 407 12.42 21.95 6.21
N LEU A 408 11.74 22.77 5.40
CA LEU A 408 11.95 22.82 3.96
C LEU A 408 13.17 23.67 3.62
N ASP A 409 14.09 23.08 2.85
CA ASP A 409 15.17 23.77 2.17
C ASP A 409 14.80 23.84 0.68
N PHE A 410 14.30 25.00 0.28
CA PHE A 410 13.89 25.22 -1.09
C PHE A 410 15.08 25.28 -2.05
N GLU A 411 16.26 25.75 -1.63
CA GLU A 411 17.46 25.83 -2.48
C GLU A 411 17.95 24.41 -2.83
N ARG A 412 18.00 23.52 -1.84
CA ARG A 412 18.40 22.12 -2.02
C ARG A 412 17.28 21.20 -2.48
N GLN A 413 16.03 21.69 -2.50
CA GLN A 413 14.82 20.90 -2.73
C GLN A 413 14.72 19.68 -1.81
N THR A 414 14.96 19.91 -0.52
CA THR A 414 14.93 18.85 0.49
C THR A 414 14.09 19.23 1.69
N ASP A 415 13.51 18.24 2.33
CA ASP A 415 12.80 18.36 3.59
C ASP A 415 13.60 17.65 4.69
N THR A 416 14.00 18.40 5.72
CA THR A 416 14.67 17.83 6.90
C THR A 416 13.65 17.59 7.98
N VAL A 417 13.55 16.34 8.42
CA VAL A 417 12.62 15.87 9.44
C VAL A 417 13.39 15.56 10.72
N ILE A 418 12.86 15.99 11.86
CA ILE A 418 13.31 15.61 13.20
C ILE A 418 12.15 14.96 13.95
N GLN A 419 12.43 13.84 14.60
CA GLN A 419 11.46 13.03 15.32
C GLN A 419 11.85 12.88 16.78
N LYS A 420 10.86 12.92 17.68
CA LYS A 420 11.04 12.65 19.11
C LYS A 420 10.11 11.54 19.56
N PHE A 421 10.68 10.52 20.18
CA PHE A 421 9.97 9.35 20.67
C PHE A 421 9.66 9.47 22.16
N THR A 422 8.51 8.94 22.55
CA THR A 422 8.14 8.75 23.95
C THR A 422 8.01 7.26 24.23
N TYR A 423 8.48 6.85 25.41
CA TYR A 423 8.61 5.45 25.79
C TYR A 423 7.77 5.11 27.01
N ARG A 424 7.30 3.86 27.04
CA ARG A 424 6.84 3.18 28.25
C ARG A 424 8.02 2.39 28.82
N TYR A 425 8.40 2.69 30.07
CA TYR A 425 9.50 2.00 30.74
C TYR A 425 9.00 0.81 31.55
N PHE A 426 9.79 -0.25 31.54
CA PHE A 426 9.60 -1.43 32.36
C PHE A 426 10.81 -1.62 33.27
N GLN A 427 10.53 -1.90 34.54
CA GLN A 427 11.53 -2.37 35.47
C GLN A 427 11.44 -3.89 35.54
N ASP A 428 12.55 -4.58 35.29
CA ASP A 428 12.66 -6.03 35.40
C ASP A 428 13.34 -6.44 36.71
N GLU A 429 13.22 -7.71 37.09
CA GLU A 429 13.85 -8.26 38.30
C GLU A 429 15.39 -8.33 38.23
N TRP A 430 15.95 -8.26 37.02
CA TRP A 430 17.39 -8.32 36.78
C TRP A 430 18.06 -6.94 36.87
N ASN A 431 17.27 -5.85 36.99
CA ASN A 431 17.74 -4.46 36.92
C ASN A 431 18.51 -4.17 35.63
N THR A 432 18.02 -4.73 34.51
CA THR A 432 18.53 -4.44 33.17
C THR A 432 18.31 -2.97 32.86
N GLU A 433 19.36 -2.26 32.45
CA GLU A 433 19.27 -0.86 32.04
C GLU A 433 18.50 -0.73 30.71
N PRO A 434 17.34 -0.03 30.69
CA PRO A 434 16.59 0.18 29.46
C PRO A 434 17.39 0.98 28.42
N LEU A 435 17.18 0.67 27.14
CA LEU A 435 17.88 1.32 26.03
C LEU A 435 16.89 2.04 25.10
N GLU A 436 16.93 3.37 25.08
CA GLU A 436 16.13 4.16 24.15
C GLU A 436 16.69 4.09 22.73
N LEU A 437 15.82 3.80 21.78
CA LEU A 437 16.12 3.80 20.35
C LEU A 437 15.18 4.76 19.63
N ALA A 438 15.73 5.69 18.87
CA ALA A 438 14.99 6.58 17.98
C ALA A 438 15.19 6.12 16.52
N PRO A 439 14.35 5.19 16.03
CA PRO A 439 14.44 4.76 14.64
C PRO A 439 14.04 5.89 13.68
N VAL A 440 14.50 5.79 12.44
CA VAL A 440 13.88 6.50 11.31
C VAL A 440 12.94 5.54 10.58
N PRO A 441 11.94 6.04 9.83
CA PRO A 441 11.10 5.21 8.97
C PRO A 441 11.92 4.26 8.08
N PRO A 442 11.75 2.92 8.16
CA PRO A 442 12.60 1.97 7.45
C PRO A 442 12.56 2.14 5.93
N VAL A 443 11.45 2.61 5.36
CA VAL A 443 11.33 2.87 3.91
C VAL A 443 12.36 3.86 3.40
N SER A 444 12.82 4.79 4.24
CA SER A 444 13.85 5.76 3.88
C SER A 444 15.17 5.08 3.52
N THR A 445 15.45 3.94 4.14
CA THR A 445 16.65 3.13 3.87
C THR A 445 16.57 2.40 2.52
N LEU A 446 15.37 2.07 2.04
CA LEU A 446 15.14 1.44 0.74
C LEU A 446 15.18 2.42 -0.42
N ALA A 447 14.69 3.64 -0.19
CA ALA A 447 14.64 4.69 -1.20
C ALA A 447 16.04 5.13 -1.67
N GLY A 448 17.12 4.76 -0.96
CA GLY A 448 18.48 5.11 -1.36
C GLY A 448 18.81 6.59 -1.18
N ILE A 449 18.19 7.23 -0.18
CA ILE A 449 18.39 8.64 0.11
C ILE A 449 19.82 8.89 0.59
N SER A 450 20.49 9.88 0.01
CA SER A 450 21.83 10.31 0.41
C SER A 450 21.81 11.03 1.77
N GLY A 451 22.92 10.98 2.51
CA GLY A 451 23.07 11.71 3.78
C GLY A 451 22.59 10.99 5.05
N GLN A 452 22.10 9.75 4.95
CA GLN A 452 21.78 8.92 6.14
C GLN A 452 22.98 8.12 6.69
N GLN A 453 24.21 8.59 6.48
CA GLN A 453 25.43 7.82 6.80
C GLN A 453 25.69 7.66 8.29
N ASP A 454 25.17 8.56 9.13
CA ASP A 454 25.41 8.55 10.57
C ASP A 454 24.40 7.69 11.35
N LEU A 455 23.46 7.02 10.69
CA LEU A 455 22.49 6.16 11.36
C LEU A 455 23.13 4.84 11.80
N THR A 456 22.84 4.42 13.02
CA THR A 456 23.19 3.09 13.52
C THR A 456 22.24 2.05 12.93
N ASP A 457 22.80 0.96 12.39
CA ASP A 457 22.03 -0.19 11.96
C ASP A 457 21.68 -1.04 13.20
N PHE A 458 20.40 -1.25 13.46
CA PHE A 458 19.94 -2.10 14.58
C PHE A 458 19.91 -3.58 14.19
N GLU A 459 20.44 -3.93 13.02
CA GLU A 459 20.50 -5.29 12.47
C GLU A 459 19.13 -5.99 12.40
N PHE A 460 18.09 -5.20 12.12
CA PHE A 460 16.73 -5.68 12.08
C PHE A 460 16.11 -5.40 10.71
N PRO A 461 16.13 -6.39 9.79
CA PRO A 461 15.50 -6.24 8.50
C PRO A 461 13.97 -6.32 8.66
N THR A 462 13.27 -5.30 8.18
CA THR A 462 11.80 -5.21 8.21
C THR A 462 11.23 -5.50 6.81
N LYS A 463 9.90 -5.61 6.67
CA LYS A 463 9.26 -5.65 5.34
C LYS A 463 9.31 -4.32 4.59
N PHE A 464 9.79 -3.26 5.23
CA PHE A 464 9.87 -1.90 4.68
C PHE A 464 11.32 -1.38 4.54
N GLY A 465 12.34 -2.21 4.83
CA GLY A 465 13.74 -1.79 4.82
C GLY A 465 14.48 -2.11 6.12
N TRP A 466 15.72 -1.67 6.22
CA TRP A 466 16.51 -1.84 7.44
C TRP A 466 15.99 -0.90 8.53
N LEU A 467 15.79 -1.41 9.74
CA LEU A 467 15.52 -0.56 10.90
C LEU A 467 16.84 0.09 11.35
N ARG A 468 16.95 1.39 11.11
CA ARG A 468 18.12 2.20 11.45
C ARG A 468 17.70 3.40 12.28
N GLY A 469 18.62 3.97 13.05
CA GLY A 469 18.29 5.10 13.90
C GLY A 469 19.44 5.65 14.71
N LYS A 470 19.10 6.28 15.83
CA LYS A 470 20.04 6.78 16.85
C LYS A 470 19.69 6.19 18.21
N PHE A 471 20.68 6.17 19.10
CA PHE A 471 20.44 5.92 20.52
C PHE A 471 19.85 7.18 21.17
N GLY A 472 19.02 6.98 22.20
CA GLY A 472 18.21 8.03 22.81
C GLY A 472 16.85 8.17 22.14
N ASN A 473 16.21 9.32 22.35
CA ASN A 473 14.82 9.56 21.97
C ASN A 473 14.62 10.48 20.76
N VAL A 474 15.69 10.91 20.08
CA VAL A 474 15.61 11.83 18.94
C VAL A 474 16.31 11.23 17.71
N SER A 475 15.64 11.30 16.57
CA SER A 475 16.21 10.97 15.26
C SER A 475 16.00 12.12 14.27
N SER A 476 16.82 12.18 13.21
CA SER A 476 16.64 13.14 12.12
C SER A 476 17.08 12.53 10.80
N TYR A 477 16.39 12.91 9.74
CA TYR A 477 16.68 12.49 8.37
C TYR A 477 16.21 13.55 7.37
N THR A 478 16.80 13.55 6.19
CA THR A 478 16.45 14.47 5.10
C THR A 478 15.91 13.67 3.92
N ILE A 479 14.87 14.18 3.24
CA ILE A 479 14.20 13.53 2.09
C ILE A 479 14.05 14.54 0.94
N PRO A 480 14.03 14.10 -0.33
CA PRO A 480 13.87 15.01 -1.47
C PRO A 480 12.42 15.46 -1.65
N PHE A 481 12.23 16.65 -2.25
CA PHE A 481 10.91 17.08 -2.73
C PHE A 481 10.40 16.17 -3.86
N MET A 482 9.08 16.03 -3.93
CA MET A 482 8.40 15.48 -5.11
C MET A 482 8.41 16.51 -6.25
N GLN A 483 8.65 16.10 -7.50
CA GLN A 483 8.46 17.00 -8.64
C GLN A 483 6.97 17.18 -8.91
N THR A 484 6.47 18.41 -8.78
CA THR A 484 5.04 18.70 -8.94
C THR A 484 4.70 19.41 -10.24
N ASP A 485 5.69 19.95 -10.95
CA ASP A 485 5.47 20.78 -12.13
C ASP A 485 5.37 19.89 -13.39
N ARG A 486 4.20 19.93 -14.06
CA ARG A 486 3.98 19.25 -15.34
C ARG A 486 4.60 20.06 -16.48
N LYS A 487 5.23 19.40 -17.45
CA LYS A 487 5.75 20.05 -18.67
C LYS A 487 4.71 20.06 -19.79
N PHE A 488 4.19 21.24 -20.12
CA PHE A 488 3.27 21.45 -21.24
C PHE A 488 4.05 21.94 -22.48
N PRO A 489 4.04 21.18 -23.59
CA PRO A 489 4.71 21.56 -24.82
C PRO A 489 4.15 22.83 -25.47
N LEU A 490 5.02 23.54 -26.18
CA LEU A 490 4.65 24.58 -27.13
C LEU A 490 4.36 23.94 -28.49
N GLU A 491 3.43 24.49 -29.28
CA GLU A 491 3.25 24.07 -30.68
C GLU A 491 4.50 24.45 -31.49
N ASP A 492 5.22 23.48 -32.03
CA ASP A 492 6.37 23.75 -32.91
C ASP A 492 5.89 23.99 -34.34
N ARG A 493 6.07 25.20 -34.86
CA ARG A 493 5.63 25.58 -36.22
C ARG A 493 6.30 24.76 -37.32
N ARG A 494 7.43 24.12 -37.03
CA ARG A 494 8.14 23.23 -37.97
C ARG A 494 7.47 21.85 -38.06
N HIS A 495 6.56 21.53 -37.12
CA HIS A 495 5.85 20.26 -37.00
C HIS A 495 4.30 20.42 -37.01
N PRO A 496 3.72 21.07 -38.05
CA PRO A 496 2.27 21.32 -38.13
C PRO A 496 1.44 20.04 -38.22
N GLU A 497 2.05 18.90 -38.54
CA GLU A 497 1.42 17.59 -38.58
C GLU A 497 0.85 17.14 -37.24
N ILE A 498 1.43 17.57 -36.11
CA ILE A 498 0.96 17.19 -34.77
C ILE A 498 -0.42 17.80 -34.50
N ARG A 499 -0.57 19.10 -34.75
CA ARG A 499 -1.86 19.80 -34.69
C ARG A 499 -2.86 19.20 -35.66
N LYS A 500 -2.46 18.99 -36.92
CA LYS A 500 -3.35 18.38 -37.93
C LYS A 500 -3.86 17.01 -37.47
N MET A 501 -2.99 16.17 -36.92
CA MET A 501 -3.33 14.84 -36.42
C MET A 501 -4.31 14.90 -35.24
N LEU A 502 -4.07 15.75 -34.24
CA LEU A 502 -4.96 15.87 -33.08
C LEU A 502 -6.39 16.27 -33.50
N ASN A 503 -6.52 17.21 -34.44
CA ASN A 503 -7.81 17.77 -34.82
C ASN A 503 -8.67 16.85 -35.70
N GLN A 504 -8.14 15.73 -36.23
CA GLN A 504 -8.87 14.81 -37.13
C GLN A 504 -10.00 14.02 -36.46
N GLY A 505 -10.07 13.94 -35.13
CA GLY A 505 -11.11 13.22 -34.38
C GLY A 505 -11.75 14.02 -33.25
N MET A 506 -11.61 15.34 -33.26
CA MET A 506 -12.11 16.23 -32.19
C MET A 506 -13.62 16.41 -32.23
N GLN A 507 -14.20 16.48 -33.44
CA GLN A 507 -15.65 16.64 -33.62
C GLN A 507 -16.39 15.43 -33.04
N GLU A 508 -15.99 14.22 -33.45
CA GLU A 508 -16.57 12.95 -33.00
C GLU A 508 -16.43 12.78 -31.49
N TYR A 509 -15.29 13.19 -30.93
CA TYR A 509 -15.08 13.20 -29.48
C TYR A 509 -16.08 14.11 -28.77
N PHE A 510 -16.21 15.37 -29.18
CA PHE A 510 -17.16 16.28 -28.53
C PHE A 510 -18.62 15.90 -28.77
N ASP A 511 -18.95 15.35 -29.95
CA ASP A 511 -20.29 14.87 -30.25
C ASP A 511 -20.65 13.68 -29.37
N PHE A 512 -19.71 12.76 -29.15
CA PHE A 512 -19.89 11.66 -28.21
C PHE A 512 -20.16 12.19 -26.79
N GLU A 513 -19.30 13.06 -26.26
CA GLU A 513 -19.44 13.60 -24.90
C GLU A 513 -20.75 14.39 -24.70
N ALA A 514 -21.26 15.06 -25.74
CA ALA A 514 -22.49 15.84 -25.67
C ALA A 514 -23.75 14.98 -25.39
N HIS A 515 -23.67 13.65 -25.50
CA HIS A 515 -24.78 12.75 -25.14
C HIS A 515 -25.00 12.64 -23.63
N PHE A 516 -24.02 13.04 -22.81
CA PHE A 516 -24.05 12.84 -21.36
C PHE A 516 -24.21 14.19 -20.63
N PRO A 517 -25.30 14.41 -19.87
CA PRO A 517 -25.52 15.67 -19.15
C PRO A 517 -24.58 15.81 -17.94
N ASP A 518 -24.39 17.04 -17.46
CA ASP A 518 -23.58 17.36 -16.27
C ASP A 518 -24.19 16.87 -14.94
N SER A 519 -25.44 16.44 -14.98
CA SER A 519 -26.13 15.76 -13.89
C SER A 519 -25.76 14.28 -13.80
N MET A 520 -25.04 13.72 -14.78
CA MET A 520 -24.63 12.31 -14.81
C MET A 520 -23.12 12.18 -14.67
N GLN A 521 -22.65 11.19 -13.91
CA GLN A 521 -21.21 10.90 -13.76
C GLN A 521 -20.96 9.40 -13.97
N ALA A 522 -19.96 9.05 -14.77
CA ALA A 522 -19.65 7.66 -15.14
C ALA A 522 -19.14 6.80 -13.97
N TYR A 523 -18.77 7.45 -12.86
CA TYR A 523 -18.13 6.83 -11.71
C TYR A 523 -18.49 7.62 -10.44
N PRO A 524 -18.52 6.97 -9.27
CA PRO A 524 -19.00 7.57 -8.02
C PRO A 524 -17.94 8.42 -7.30
N TYR A 525 -17.35 9.39 -8.00
CA TYR A 525 -16.46 10.41 -7.40
C TYR A 525 -16.60 11.78 -8.08
N ALA A 526 -16.26 12.84 -7.34
CA ALA A 526 -16.35 14.23 -7.82
C ALA A 526 -15.57 14.50 -9.13
N GLY A 527 -14.40 13.89 -9.29
CA GLY A 527 -13.56 14.05 -10.48
C GLY A 527 -14.18 13.51 -11.78
N ALA A 528 -15.12 12.55 -11.71
CA ALA A 528 -15.75 11.94 -12.89
C ALA A 528 -16.47 12.97 -13.79
N LEU A 529 -16.89 14.10 -13.22
CA LEU A 529 -17.53 15.20 -13.95
C LEU A 529 -16.56 15.94 -14.90
N MET A 530 -15.30 16.07 -14.50
CA MET A 530 -14.24 16.77 -15.25
C MET A 530 -13.42 15.83 -16.13
N GLU A 531 -13.42 14.55 -15.76
CA GLU A 531 -12.65 13.48 -16.37
C GLU A 531 -12.70 13.44 -17.92
N PRO A 532 -13.86 13.65 -18.60
CA PRO A 532 -13.90 13.66 -20.06
C PRO A 532 -12.98 14.71 -20.68
N TYR A 533 -12.84 15.88 -20.04
CA TYR A 533 -12.26 17.09 -20.63
C TYR A 533 -10.85 17.40 -20.11
N ALA A 534 -10.57 17.06 -18.85
CA ALA A 534 -9.30 17.40 -18.18
C ALA A 534 -8.07 16.84 -18.93
N TRP A 535 -8.18 15.63 -19.49
CA TRP A 535 -7.12 14.99 -20.27
C TRP A 535 -6.82 15.73 -21.56
N ALA A 536 -7.85 15.98 -22.38
CA ALA A 536 -7.73 16.71 -23.63
C ALA A 536 -7.11 18.11 -23.41
N GLY A 537 -7.38 18.70 -22.24
CA GLY A 537 -6.82 19.97 -21.80
C GLY A 537 -5.30 20.06 -21.83
N THR A 538 -4.58 18.95 -21.71
CA THR A 538 -3.11 18.97 -21.71
C THR A 538 -2.50 19.19 -23.11
N MET A 539 -3.30 19.05 -24.17
CA MET A 539 -2.94 19.33 -25.57
C MET A 539 -3.66 20.58 -26.13
N LEU A 540 -4.17 21.44 -25.27
CA LEU A 540 -4.97 22.62 -25.66
C LEU A 540 -4.28 23.50 -26.72
N ASN A 541 -2.96 23.71 -26.60
CA ASN A 541 -2.17 24.52 -27.55
C ASN A 541 -2.14 23.96 -28.98
N PHE A 542 -2.49 22.69 -29.17
CA PHE A 542 -2.49 22.01 -30.47
C PHE A 542 -3.90 21.87 -31.06
N MET A 543 -4.94 22.38 -30.38
CA MET A 543 -6.31 22.39 -30.87
C MET A 543 -6.61 23.64 -31.70
N ASN A 544 -7.57 23.55 -32.62
CA ASN A 544 -8.11 24.73 -33.28
C ASN A 544 -8.92 25.60 -32.32
N ASP A 545 -8.99 26.90 -32.60
CA ASP A 545 -9.58 27.93 -31.75
C ASP A 545 -11.02 27.59 -31.30
N GLU A 546 -11.83 27.04 -32.20
CA GLU A 546 -13.19 26.57 -31.90
C GLU A 546 -13.20 25.51 -30.78
N TYR A 547 -12.37 24.48 -30.92
CA TYR A 547 -12.27 23.40 -29.94
C TYR A 547 -11.62 23.85 -28.64
N GLN A 548 -10.66 24.79 -28.71
CA GLN A 548 -10.07 25.39 -27.52
C GLN A 548 -11.15 26.12 -26.69
N GLU A 549 -11.91 27.04 -27.28
CA GLU A 549 -12.93 27.79 -26.56
C GLU A 549 -14.05 26.87 -26.03
N LYS A 550 -14.45 25.85 -26.82
CA LYS A 550 -15.39 24.81 -26.36
C LYS A 550 -14.85 24.06 -25.13
N LEU A 551 -13.59 23.63 -25.17
CA LEU A 551 -12.97 22.91 -24.05
C LEU A 551 -12.81 23.79 -22.81
N ARG A 552 -12.46 25.08 -22.98
CA ARG A 552 -12.37 26.05 -21.87
C ARG A 552 -13.70 26.21 -21.15
N SER A 553 -14.77 26.42 -21.91
CA SER A 553 -16.12 26.57 -21.35
C SER A 553 -16.54 25.34 -20.57
N LEU A 554 -16.33 24.14 -21.13
CA LEU A 554 -16.67 22.88 -20.48
C LEU A 554 -15.83 22.67 -19.21
N CYS A 555 -14.52 22.86 -19.26
CA CYS A 555 -13.66 22.76 -18.09
C CYS A 555 -14.07 23.73 -16.98
N GLU A 556 -14.43 24.98 -17.31
CA GLU A 556 -14.89 25.96 -16.32
C GLU A 556 -16.22 25.53 -15.65
N GLU A 557 -17.19 25.12 -16.46
CA GLU A 557 -18.49 24.64 -15.98
C GLU A 557 -18.34 23.42 -15.07
N ARG A 558 -17.57 22.42 -15.51
CA ARG A 558 -17.37 21.17 -14.77
C ARG A 558 -16.53 21.36 -13.52
N LEU A 559 -15.55 22.28 -13.53
CA LEU A 559 -14.80 22.63 -12.33
C LEU A 559 -15.70 23.23 -11.25
N LYS A 560 -16.61 24.14 -11.61
CA LYS A 560 -17.59 24.72 -10.69
C LYS A 560 -18.45 23.64 -10.04
N GLY A 561 -19.01 22.74 -10.85
CA GLY A 561 -19.80 21.62 -10.35
C GLY A 561 -19.02 20.66 -9.46
N ALA A 562 -17.77 20.34 -9.82
CA ALA A 562 -16.96 19.43 -9.02
C ALA A 562 -16.62 20.03 -7.65
N CYS A 563 -16.36 21.34 -7.56
CA CYS A 563 -16.04 22.03 -6.29
C CYS A 563 -17.26 22.30 -5.40
N ASP A 564 -18.48 22.16 -5.92
CA ASP A 564 -19.71 22.44 -5.16
C ASP A 564 -19.94 21.37 -4.08
N PRO A 565 -19.95 21.75 -2.78
CA PRO A 565 -20.17 20.81 -1.67
C PRO A 565 -21.54 20.13 -1.71
N GLU A 566 -22.55 20.80 -2.29
CA GLU A 566 -23.94 20.32 -2.31
C GLU A 566 -24.31 19.62 -3.63
N LYS A 567 -23.36 19.50 -4.58
CA LYS A 567 -23.67 18.89 -5.86
C LYS A 567 -24.06 17.43 -5.69
N THR A 568 -25.19 17.10 -6.31
CA THR A 568 -25.66 15.73 -6.52
C THR A 568 -25.62 15.36 -7.98
N TYR A 569 -25.49 14.07 -8.27
CA TYR A 569 -25.50 13.51 -9.62
C TYR A 569 -26.17 12.14 -9.67
N ASP A 570 -26.59 11.74 -10.86
CA ASP A 570 -27.08 10.41 -11.18
C ASP A 570 -25.91 9.53 -11.64
N TYR A 571 -25.65 8.47 -10.89
CA TYR A 571 -24.68 7.44 -11.24
C TYR A 571 -25.38 6.26 -11.93
N PRO A 572 -25.08 5.99 -13.22
CA PRO A 572 -25.45 4.74 -13.87
C PRO A 572 -24.65 3.60 -13.24
N VAL A 573 -25.32 2.65 -12.58
CA VAL A 573 -24.68 1.53 -11.91
C VAL A 573 -24.22 0.51 -12.96
N ILE A 574 -23.04 0.75 -13.54
CA ILE A 574 -22.49 -0.05 -14.63
C ILE A 574 -21.87 -1.37 -14.16
N ASN A 575 -22.05 -2.44 -14.93
CA ASN A 575 -21.34 -3.69 -14.72
C ASN A 575 -19.89 -3.58 -15.23
N PHE A 576 -18.96 -3.28 -14.32
CA PHE A 576 -17.54 -3.09 -14.64
C PHE A 576 -16.91 -4.26 -15.38
N SER A 577 -17.20 -5.49 -14.95
CA SER A 577 -16.63 -6.69 -15.57
C SER A 577 -17.10 -6.85 -17.01
N GLU A 578 -18.36 -6.53 -17.29
CA GLU A 578 -18.91 -6.57 -18.63
C GLU A 578 -18.28 -5.51 -19.54
N PHE A 579 -18.17 -4.25 -19.08
CA PHE A 579 -17.50 -3.19 -19.84
C PHE A 579 -16.03 -3.54 -20.14
N MET A 580 -15.30 -4.14 -19.20
CA MET A 580 -13.93 -4.61 -19.41
C MET A 580 -13.82 -5.77 -20.40
N GLN A 581 -14.83 -6.63 -20.49
CA GLN A 581 -14.84 -7.77 -21.41
C GLN A 581 -15.23 -7.34 -22.83
N ILE A 582 -16.24 -6.49 -22.94
CA ILE A 582 -16.77 -6.03 -24.23
C ILE A 582 -15.82 -4.99 -24.85
N MET A 583 -15.24 -4.10 -24.03
CA MET A 583 -14.50 -2.91 -24.48
C MET A 583 -15.29 -2.18 -25.59
N PRO A 584 -16.52 -1.72 -25.30
CA PRO A 584 -17.45 -1.21 -26.32
C PRO A 584 -16.87 -0.03 -27.12
N ASP A 585 -17.23 0.04 -28.40
CA ASP A 585 -17.02 1.25 -29.20
C ASP A 585 -18.06 2.34 -28.84
N ASP A 586 -17.93 3.53 -29.45
CA ASP A 586 -18.79 4.69 -29.17
C ASP A 586 -20.29 4.34 -29.29
N ARG A 587 -20.67 3.64 -30.36
CA ARG A 587 -22.07 3.24 -30.59
C ARG A 587 -22.55 2.27 -29.53
N LYS A 588 -21.77 1.23 -29.25
CA LYS A 588 -22.15 0.21 -28.27
C LYS A 588 -22.21 0.78 -26.86
N ALA A 589 -21.31 1.69 -26.51
CA ALA A 589 -21.34 2.40 -25.23
C ALA A 589 -22.65 3.19 -25.08
N LEU A 590 -23.02 3.98 -26.08
CA LEU A 590 -24.30 4.72 -26.09
C LEU A 590 -25.51 3.78 -25.96
N GLU A 591 -25.52 2.66 -26.69
CA GLU A 591 -26.58 1.63 -26.58
C GLU A 591 -26.68 1.07 -25.16
N MET A 592 -25.54 0.82 -24.49
CA MET A 592 -25.52 0.30 -23.12
C MET A 592 -26.02 1.33 -22.10
N TYR A 593 -25.59 2.60 -22.20
CA TYR A 593 -26.06 3.65 -21.28
C TYR A 593 -27.52 4.06 -21.51
N ALA A 594 -28.06 3.84 -22.72
CA ALA A 594 -29.46 4.10 -23.03
C ALA A 594 -30.40 2.94 -22.66
N ASP A 595 -29.88 1.82 -22.16
CA ASP A 595 -30.70 0.66 -21.77
C ASP A 595 -31.66 1.04 -20.63
N PRO A 596 -32.99 0.95 -20.81
CA PRO A 596 -33.97 1.23 -19.77
C PRO A 596 -33.83 0.35 -18.51
N ALA A 597 -33.14 -0.79 -18.61
CA ALA A 597 -32.83 -1.66 -17.48
C ALA A 597 -31.65 -1.16 -16.63
N MET A 598 -30.89 -0.15 -17.10
CA MET A 598 -29.79 0.42 -16.34
C MET A 598 -30.29 1.05 -15.04
N ARG A 599 -29.78 0.56 -13.92
CA ARG A 599 -30.09 1.14 -12.60
C ARG A 599 -29.34 2.46 -12.45
N HIS A 600 -30.03 3.49 -11.96
CA HIS A 600 -29.43 4.76 -11.56
C HIS A 600 -29.50 4.95 -10.05
N MET A 601 -28.50 5.64 -9.50
CA MET A 601 -28.44 6.01 -8.08
C MET A 601 -28.06 7.47 -7.95
N LYS A 602 -28.80 8.22 -7.13
CA LYS A 602 -28.46 9.60 -6.82
C LYS A 602 -27.36 9.64 -5.75
N LEU A 603 -26.25 10.31 -6.06
CA LEU A 603 -25.05 10.40 -5.21
C LEU A 603 -24.62 11.86 -5.02
N TRP A 604 -23.70 12.08 -4.09
CA TRP A 604 -23.05 13.34 -3.75
C TRP A 604 -21.56 13.30 -4.09
N ASN A 605 -20.99 14.48 -4.33
CA ASN A 605 -19.55 14.61 -4.59
C ASN A 605 -18.69 14.33 -3.35
N TRP A 606 -19.20 14.68 -2.16
CA TRP A 606 -18.41 14.72 -0.94
C TRP A 606 -19.15 14.08 0.23
N TYR A 607 -18.41 13.35 1.07
CA TYR A 607 -18.96 12.64 2.23
C TYR A 607 -18.08 12.82 3.46
N HIS A 608 -18.71 13.05 4.61
CA HIS A 608 -18.02 13.10 5.89
C HIS A 608 -17.78 11.70 6.45
N ARG A 609 -16.59 11.52 7.05
CA ARG A 609 -16.20 10.32 7.78
C ARG A 609 -15.62 10.70 9.13
N THR A 610 -15.68 9.77 10.07
CA THR A 610 -15.07 9.92 11.40
C THR A 610 -14.40 8.62 11.80
N GLU A 611 -13.10 8.68 12.06
CA GLU A 611 -12.33 7.49 12.45
C GLU A 611 -12.77 7.00 13.85
N PRO A 612 -13.11 5.70 13.99
CA PRO A 612 -13.80 5.19 15.18
C PRO A 612 -13.00 5.25 16.48
N PHE A 613 -11.66 5.19 16.45
CA PHE A 613 -10.84 5.11 17.66
C PHE A 613 -10.36 6.50 18.14
N THR A 614 -9.84 7.33 17.24
CA THR A 614 -9.32 8.68 17.50
C THR A 614 -10.39 9.78 17.41
N LYS A 615 -11.53 9.50 16.77
CA LYS A 615 -12.59 10.47 16.45
C LYS A 615 -12.16 11.57 15.47
N ALA A 616 -11.07 11.38 14.75
CA ALA A 616 -10.65 12.32 13.72
C ALA A 616 -11.67 12.37 12.57
N GLY A 617 -12.14 13.58 12.22
CA GLY A 617 -13.04 13.83 11.10
C GLY A 617 -12.29 14.20 9.82
N TYR A 618 -12.76 13.73 8.68
CA TYR A 618 -12.23 14.07 7.35
C TYR A 618 -13.29 13.89 6.27
N MET A 619 -12.99 14.40 5.07
CA MET A 619 -13.84 14.25 3.89
C MET A 619 -13.29 13.22 2.92
N ILE A 620 -14.20 12.46 2.29
CA ILE A 620 -13.90 11.57 1.18
C ILE A 620 -14.70 12.00 -0.05
N CYS A 621 -14.22 11.63 -1.23
CA CYS A 621 -14.86 12.02 -2.48
C CYS A 621 -15.12 10.85 -3.42
N TYR A 622 -14.90 9.61 -2.97
CA TYR A 622 -15.13 8.40 -3.77
C TYR A 622 -15.81 7.32 -2.94
N LEU A 623 -16.75 6.62 -3.57
CA LEU A 623 -17.38 5.41 -3.04
C LEU A 623 -17.08 4.24 -3.96
N ASN A 624 -16.33 3.25 -3.49
CA ASN A 624 -15.96 2.10 -4.32
C ASN A 624 -17.19 1.38 -4.90
N VAL A 625 -17.12 1.10 -6.20
CA VAL A 625 -18.24 0.55 -6.98
C VAL A 625 -18.71 -0.82 -6.49
N CYS A 626 -17.82 -1.63 -5.90
CA CYS A 626 -18.16 -2.94 -5.34
C CYS A 626 -19.09 -2.82 -4.11
N LEU A 627 -19.08 -1.69 -3.40
CA LEU A 627 -19.94 -1.49 -2.22
C LEU A 627 -21.42 -1.45 -2.57
N PHE A 628 -21.77 -1.02 -3.79
CA PHE A 628 -23.14 -1.04 -4.29
C PHE A 628 -23.58 -2.45 -4.70
N PHE A 629 -22.70 -3.21 -5.37
CA PHE A 629 -22.98 -4.59 -5.79
C PHE A 629 -23.13 -5.54 -4.60
N GLN A 630 -22.32 -5.32 -3.55
CA GLN A 630 -22.37 -6.09 -2.32
C GLN A 630 -23.51 -5.66 -1.39
N GLY A 631 -24.16 -4.52 -1.68
CA GLY A 631 -25.32 -4.02 -0.93
C GLY A 631 -24.97 -3.33 0.39
N TYR A 632 -23.69 -2.99 0.62
CA TYR A 632 -23.26 -2.20 1.77
C TYR A 632 -23.77 -0.76 1.69
N ILE A 633 -23.80 -0.20 0.48
CA ILE A 633 -24.40 1.11 0.22
C ILE A 633 -25.67 0.88 -0.60
N LYS A 634 -26.82 1.17 0.01
CA LYS A 634 -28.14 0.96 -0.58
C LYS A 634 -28.65 2.20 -1.27
N THR A 635 -28.49 3.36 -0.63
CA THR A 635 -29.04 4.64 -1.07
C THR A 635 -27.98 5.66 -1.44
N GLY A 636 -26.77 5.54 -0.90
CA GLY A 636 -25.68 6.49 -1.13
C GLY A 636 -25.84 7.81 -0.40
N LYS A 637 -26.79 7.92 0.54
CA LYS A 637 -27.04 9.15 1.30
C LYS A 637 -25.86 9.47 2.23
N PRO A 638 -25.55 10.76 2.48
CA PRO A 638 -24.47 11.15 3.38
C PRO A 638 -24.58 10.54 4.78
N GLU A 639 -25.78 10.43 5.34
CA GLU A 639 -25.99 9.84 6.66
C GLU A 639 -25.72 8.33 6.68
N GLU A 640 -26.02 7.63 5.59
CA GLU A 640 -25.71 6.20 5.42
C GLU A 640 -24.20 6.00 5.40
N VAL A 641 -23.47 6.78 4.57
CA VAL A 641 -22.01 6.69 4.43
C VAL A 641 -21.28 7.06 5.72
N ALA A 642 -21.75 8.11 6.42
CA ALA A 642 -21.18 8.53 7.70
C ALA A 642 -21.36 7.48 8.81
N ALA A 643 -22.46 6.70 8.76
CA ALA A 643 -22.75 5.65 9.75
C ALA A 643 -21.99 4.34 9.51
N LEU A 644 -21.34 4.15 8.36
CA LEU A 644 -20.61 2.93 8.03
C LEU A 644 -19.41 2.75 8.99
N LYS A 645 -19.37 1.61 9.70
CA LYS A 645 -18.23 1.23 10.54
C LYS A 645 -17.19 0.36 9.80
N ILE A 646 -17.32 0.23 8.49
CA ILE A 646 -16.36 -0.48 7.63
C ILE A 646 -15.36 0.48 7.02
N SER A 647 -14.20 -0.03 6.62
CA SER A 647 -13.26 0.74 5.81
C SER A 647 -13.81 0.95 4.39
N LEU A 648 -13.67 2.16 3.87
CA LEU A 648 -13.94 2.53 2.49
C LEU A 648 -12.61 2.58 1.73
N ILE A 649 -12.50 1.69 0.75
CA ILE A 649 -11.31 1.53 -0.06
C ILE A 649 -11.20 2.57 -1.17
N GLU A 650 -9.96 2.84 -1.60
CA GLU A 650 -9.66 3.51 -2.87
C GLU A 650 -10.06 5.00 -2.90
N ASN A 651 -10.26 5.60 -1.73
CA ASN A 651 -10.49 7.04 -1.63
C ASN A 651 -9.26 7.84 -2.09
N ASP A 652 -8.05 7.31 -1.86
CA ASP A 652 -6.81 7.93 -2.31
C ASP A 652 -6.75 8.03 -3.85
N TRP A 653 -7.24 6.99 -4.54
CA TRP A 653 -7.37 6.93 -6.00
C TRP A 653 -8.33 7.99 -6.52
N GLY A 654 -9.56 8.02 -5.97
CA GLY A 654 -10.59 8.96 -6.40
C GLY A 654 -10.22 10.41 -6.12
N ALA A 655 -9.60 10.69 -4.96
CA ALA A 655 -9.11 12.00 -4.60
C ALA A 655 -7.91 12.42 -5.47
N GLY A 656 -6.99 11.49 -5.75
CA GLY A 656 -5.88 11.66 -6.69
C GLY A 656 -6.32 12.19 -8.05
N LEU A 657 -7.27 11.50 -8.67
CA LEU A 657 -7.85 11.90 -9.96
C LEU A 657 -8.64 13.21 -9.86
N THR A 658 -9.48 13.35 -8.83
CA THR A 658 -10.30 14.57 -8.64
C THR A 658 -9.44 15.82 -8.60
N PHE A 659 -8.42 15.84 -7.75
CA PHE A 659 -7.58 17.02 -7.57
C PHE A 659 -6.74 17.29 -8.82
N TYR A 660 -6.26 16.25 -9.47
CA TYR A 660 -5.56 16.44 -10.73
C TYR A 660 -6.46 17.02 -11.82
N TYR A 661 -7.68 16.53 -11.98
CA TYR A 661 -8.62 17.07 -12.94
C TYR A 661 -9.07 18.50 -12.59
N MET A 662 -9.27 18.82 -11.31
CA MET A 662 -9.54 20.19 -10.86
C MET A 662 -8.40 21.13 -11.27
N TYR A 663 -7.15 20.71 -11.05
CA TYR A 663 -5.98 21.50 -11.42
C TYR A 663 -5.91 21.71 -12.94
N GLN A 664 -6.06 20.65 -13.73
CA GLN A 664 -6.04 20.74 -15.19
C GLN A 664 -7.18 21.62 -15.72
N CYS A 665 -8.41 21.47 -15.23
CA CYS A 665 -9.53 22.30 -15.63
C CYS A 665 -9.36 23.78 -15.24
N ALA A 666 -8.75 24.06 -14.09
CA ALA A 666 -8.41 25.43 -13.67
C ALA A 666 -7.36 26.07 -14.58
N LEU A 667 -6.32 25.31 -14.97
CA LEU A 667 -5.36 25.75 -15.98
C LEU A 667 -6.05 26.02 -17.32
N VAL A 668 -6.82 25.07 -17.84
CA VAL A 668 -7.47 25.19 -19.16
C VAL A 668 -8.41 26.39 -19.21
N SER A 669 -9.31 26.52 -18.22
CA SER A 669 -10.26 27.64 -18.15
C SER A 669 -9.60 28.97 -17.78
N GLY A 670 -8.47 28.94 -17.07
CA GLY A 670 -7.88 30.11 -16.42
C GLY A 670 -8.68 30.60 -15.21
N ASN A 671 -9.75 29.91 -14.80
CA ASN A 671 -10.60 30.31 -13.69
C ASN A 671 -10.28 29.49 -12.43
N TRP A 672 -9.72 30.16 -11.43
CA TRP A 672 -9.32 29.58 -10.15
C TRP A 672 -10.34 29.83 -9.02
N ASP A 673 -11.38 30.61 -9.28
CA ASP A 673 -12.37 30.99 -8.26
C ASP A 673 -13.12 29.81 -7.64
N PRO A 674 -13.52 28.75 -8.38
CA PRO A 674 -14.16 27.58 -7.76
C PRO A 674 -13.29 26.91 -6.70
N ILE A 675 -11.97 26.81 -6.96
CA ILE A 675 -11.00 26.25 -6.01
C ILE A 675 -10.83 27.20 -4.82
N ARG A 676 -10.71 28.52 -5.05
CA ARG A 676 -10.57 29.51 -3.97
C ARG A 676 -11.76 29.52 -3.03
N GLN A 677 -12.97 29.53 -3.58
CA GLN A 677 -14.21 29.60 -2.81
C GLN A 677 -14.42 28.34 -1.95
N ASN A 678 -13.91 27.20 -2.40
CA ASN A 678 -14.06 25.91 -1.73
C ASN A 678 -12.73 25.39 -1.15
N TRP A 679 -11.75 26.26 -0.90
CA TRP A 679 -10.41 25.85 -0.46
C TRP A 679 -10.43 25.06 0.85
N SER A 680 -11.29 25.46 1.80
CA SER A 680 -11.44 24.75 3.07
C SER A 680 -11.95 23.32 2.91
N LEU A 681 -12.89 23.08 2.00
CA LEU A 681 -13.35 21.73 1.66
C LEU A 681 -12.20 20.88 1.12
N LEU A 682 -11.39 21.45 0.21
CA LEU A 682 -10.25 20.73 -0.37
C LEU A 682 -9.18 20.43 0.68
N GLN A 683 -8.97 21.32 1.66
CA GLN A 683 -8.10 21.06 2.81
C GLN A 683 -8.63 19.92 3.69
N GLU A 684 -9.95 19.82 3.91
CA GLU A 684 -10.57 18.73 4.67
C GLU A 684 -10.48 17.37 3.95
N VAL A 685 -10.56 17.36 2.62
CA VAL A 685 -10.32 16.15 1.83
C VAL A 685 -8.85 15.76 1.89
N TYR A 686 -7.94 16.73 1.77
CA TYR A 686 -6.49 16.49 1.90
C TYR A 686 -6.10 16.00 3.30
N ALA A 687 -6.83 16.38 4.35
CA ALA A 687 -6.58 15.93 5.71
C ALA A 687 -6.61 14.40 5.85
N PHE A 688 -7.37 13.68 5.01
CA PHE A 688 -7.31 12.22 4.93
C PHE A 688 -5.86 11.72 4.79
N PHE A 689 -5.08 12.36 3.91
CA PHE A 689 -3.71 11.93 3.62
C PHE A 689 -2.75 12.16 4.78
N GLU A 690 -2.98 13.22 5.56
CA GLU A 690 -2.20 13.53 6.76
C GLU A 690 -2.60 12.64 7.96
N LEU A 691 -3.87 12.26 8.08
CA LEU A 691 -4.40 11.43 9.16
C LEU A 691 -4.01 9.95 8.98
N MET A 692 -4.09 9.47 7.74
CA MET A 692 -3.85 8.08 7.34
C MET A 692 -2.39 7.85 6.91
N GLN A 693 -1.50 8.80 7.16
CA GLN A 693 -0.09 8.65 6.87
C GLN A 693 0.55 7.60 7.79
N ASP A 694 1.22 6.64 7.17
CA ASP A 694 1.94 5.60 7.87
C ASP A 694 3.36 6.03 8.26
N TRP A 695 3.78 5.78 9.50
CA TRP A 695 5.13 6.13 9.93
C TRP A 695 6.20 5.29 9.23
N ALA A 696 6.04 3.96 9.14
CA ALA A 696 7.08 3.07 8.65
C ALA A 696 7.35 3.24 7.14
N CYS A 697 6.29 3.49 6.38
CA CYS A 697 6.28 3.67 4.95
C CYS A 697 6.27 5.12 4.50
N MET A 698 6.09 6.08 5.41
CA MET A 698 5.97 7.52 5.15
C MET A 698 4.85 7.93 4.18
N GLY A 699 4.12 7.02 3.57
CA GLY A 699 3.02 7.31 2.65
C GLY A 699 1.65 7.11 3.27
N THR A 700 0.63 7.59 2.57
CA THR A 700 -0.77 7.39 2.95
C THR A 700 -1.28 6.07 2.40
N GLY A 701 -2.07 5.34 3.21
CA GLY A 701 -2.77 4.16 2.75
C GLY A 701 -3.89 4.42 1.74
N TYR A 702 -4.30 3.34 1.08
CA TYR A 702 -5.31 3.31 0.02
C TYR A 702 -6.74 3.47 0.52
N SER A 703 -6.98 3.14 1.77
CA SER A 703 -8.29 3.19 2.39
C SER A 703 -8.22 3.89 3.73
N ASP A 704 -9.37 4.17 4.33
CA ASP A 704 -9.46 4.76 5.66
C ASP A 704 -9.07 3.80 6.83
N ASN A 705 -8.71 2.55 6.56
CA ASN A 705 -7.89 1.77 7.50
C ASN A 705 -6.38 1.97 7.33
N ALA A 706 -5.98 2.83 6.40
CA ALA A 706 -4.60 3.19 6.09
C ALA A 706 -3.70 1.99 5.73
N LEU A 707 -4.28 0.87 5.30
CA LEU A 707 -3.55 -0.21 4.61
C LEU A 707 -2.87 0.36 3.37
N LEU A 708 -1.58 0.07 3.25
CA LEU A 708 -0.76 0.66 2.21
C LEU A 708 -0.87 -0.14 0.91
N TRP A 709 -1.81 0.28 0.07
CA TRP A 709 -1.74 0.06 -1.38
C TRP A 709 -1.40 1.39 -2.02
N CYS A 710 -0.27 1.44 -2.72
CA CYS A 710 0.17 2.66 -3.39
C CYS A 710 -0.12 2.56 -4.88
N GLU A 711 -1.34 2.89 -5.28
CA GLU A 711 -1.70 2.97 -6.69
C GLU A 711 -1.12 4.21 -7.37
N GLY A 712 -0.87 4.17 -8.68
CA GLY A 712 -0.39 5.33 -9.42
C GLY A 712 -1.30 6.56 -9.32
N ALA A 713 -2.61 6.37 -9.13
CA ALA A 713 -3.62 7.43 -9.19
C ALA A 713 -3.48 8.46 -8.08
N ASN A 714 -3.11 8.02 -6.88
CA ASN A 714 -3.04 8.91 -5.73
C ASN A 714 -1.92 9.96 -5.87
N TYR A 715 -0.96 9.76 -6.78
CA TYR A 715 0.11 10.72 -7.03
C TYR A 715 -0.43 12.10 -7.40
N GLY A 716 -1.53 12.13 -8.16
CA GLY A 716 -2.17 13.36 -8.66
C GLY A 716 -2.56 14.34 -7.57
N ILE A 717 -2.91 13.88 -6.35
CA ILE A 717 -3.29 14.80 -5.27
C ILE A 717 -2.09 15.54 -4.70
N PHE A 718 -0.95 14.86 -4.54
CA PHE A 718 0.25 15.44 -3.95
C PHE A 718 0.83 16.53 -4.85
N THR A 719 0.84 16.30 -6.17
CA THR A 719 1.32 17.33 -7.12
C THR A 719 0.32 18.46 -7.28
N SER A 720 -0.96 18.14 -7.47
CA SER A 720 -1.98 19.15 -7.76
C SER A 720 -2.29 20.02 -6.56
N PHE A 721 -2.34 19.46 -5.35
CA PHE A 721 -2.61 20.25 -4.14
C PHE A 721 -1.49 21.24 -3.82
N VAL A 722 -0.21 20.86 -4.06
CA VAL A 722 0.93 21.79 -3.98
C VAL A 722 0.75 22.94 -4.99
N ASN A 723 0.42 22.63 -6.23
CA ASN A 723 0.23 23.64 -7.27
C ASN A 723 -0.99 24.54 -7.00
N MET A 724 -2.09 23.98 -6.47
CA MET A 724 -3.27 24.73 -6.07
C MET A 724 -2.98 25.66 -4.89
N ALA A 725 -2.34 25.15 -3.83
CA ALA A 725 -1.99 25.97 -2.66
C ALA A 725 -1.10 27.16 -3.07
N ARG A 726 -0.18 26.94 -4.02
CA ARG A 726 0.64 27.98 -4.63
C ARG A 726 -0.21 29.01 -5.41
N ALA A 727 -1.16 28.55 -6.21
CA ALA A 727 -2.07 29.42 -6.97
C ALA A 727 -3.01 30.24 -6.08
N ILE A 728 -3.43 29.68 -4.94
CA ILE A 728 -4.25 30.35 -3.93
C ILE A 728 -3.42 31.35 -3.11
N GLY A 729 -2.12 31.11 -2.96
CA GLY A 729 -1.22 31.91 -2.13
C GLY A 729 -1.22 31.49 -0.65
N ASP A 730 -1.75 30.32 -0.32
CA ASP A 730 -1.75 29.76 1.03
C ASP A 730 -0.39 29.11 1.33
N THR A 731 0.52 29.90 1.89
CA THR A 731 1.89 29.48 2.18
C THR A 731 1.96 28.37 3.24
N GLN A 732 1.06 28.38 4.23
CA GLN A 732 1.06 27.38 5.29
C GLN A 732 0.65 26.00 4.74
N THR A 733 -0.43 25.97 3.96
CA THR A 733 -0.88 24.73 3.31
C THR A 733 0.13 24.26 2.27
N LEU A 734 0.74 25.19 1.50
CA LEU A 734 1.78 24.86 0.55
C LEU A 734 2.96 24.12 1.21
N GLN A 735 3.48 24.63 2.33
CA GLN A 735 4.60 23.99 3.03
C GLN A 735 4.23 22.60 3.57
N ARG A 736 3.02 22.45 4.13
CA ARG A 736 2.51 21.14 4.57
C ARG A 736 2.35 20.15 3.42
N ALA A 737 1.81 20.60 2.30
CA ALA A 737 1.61 19.78 1.11
C ALA A 737 2.95 19.31 0.52
N ILE A 738 3.97 20.17 0.51
CA ILE A 738 5.33 19.81 0.06
C ILE A 738 5.94 18.73 0.98
N HIS A 739 5.81 18.87 2.31
CA HIS A 739 6.26 17.87 3.27
C HIS A 739 5.59 16.50 3.06
N SER A 740 4.26 16.47 2.95
CA SER A 740 3.51 15.23 2.68
C SER A 740 3.87 14.61 1.32
N ALA A 741 4.02 15.44 0.28
CA ALA A 741 4.46 14.99 -1.04
C ALA A 741 5.89 14.42 -1.02
N ALA A 742 6.82 15.06 -0.30
CA ALA A 742 8.19 14.55 -0.13
C ALA A 742 8.20 13.16 0.52
N LYS A 743 7.40 12.97 1.58
CA LYS A 743 7.25 11.67 2.25
C LYS A 743 6.65 10.60 1.31
N GLN A 744 5.64 10.94 0.52
CA GLN A 744 5.10 10.05 -0.51
C GLN A 744 6.12 9.72 -1.61
N GLN A 745 6.98 10.67 -2.01
CA GLN A 745 8.03 10.46 -3.01
C GLN A 745 9.02 9.39 -2.56
N VAL A 746 9.39 9.38 -1.28
CA VAL A 746 10.28 8.36 -0.72
C VAL A 746 9.69 6.96 -0.84
N LEU A 747 8.41 6.80 -0.54
CA LEU A 747 7.72 5.52 -0.68
C LEU A 747 7.75 5.02 -2.14
N ARG A 748 7.53 5.92 -3.11
CA ARG A 748 7.60 5.58 -4.53
C ARG A 748 8.99 5.14 -4.97
N MET A 749 10.03 5.83 -4.51
CA MET A 749 11.43 5.44 -4.75
C MET A 749 11.72 4.06 -4.15
N ALA A 750 11.22 3.80 -2.93
CA ALA A 750 11.42 2.53 -2.25
C ALA A 750 10.73 1.35 -2.97
N ILE A 751 9.51 1.53 -3.51
CA ILE A 751 8.81 0.48 -4.27
C ILE A 751 9.69 -0.01 -5.43
N ILE A 752 10.22 0.94 -6.20
CA ILE A 752 11.03 0.68 -7.39
C ILE A 752 12.36 -0.02 -7.04
N ARG A 753 12.94 0.31 -5.89
CA ARG A 753 14.27 -0.17 -5.47
C ARG A 753 14.24 -1.46 -4.66
N SER A 754 13.11 -1.74 -4.01
CA SER A 754 13.00 -2.78 -2.99
C SER A 754 13.40 -4.18 -3.47
N SER A 755 13.00 -4.58 -4.68
CA SER A 755 13.30 -5.90 -5.22
C SER A 755 14.76 -6.09 -5.58
N GLN A 756 15.36 -5.10 -6.25
CA GLN A 756 16.73 -5.23 -6.78
C GLN A 756 17.82 -4.98 -5.72
N HIS A 757 17.51 -4.26 -4.64
CA HIS A 757 18.50 -3.88 -3.62
C HIS A 757 18.32 -4.58 -2.28
N TYR A 758 17.12 -5.10 -1.98
CA TYR A 758 16.79 -5.57 -0.63
C TYR A 758 16.16 -6.97 -0.60
N PHE A 759 14.98 -7.15 -1.18
CA PHE A 759 14.18 -8.36 -0.97
C PHE A 759 14.82 -9.65 -1.48
N TYR A 760 15.53 -9.61 -2.61
CA TYR A 760 16.17 -10.80 -3.21
C TYR A 760 17.08 -11.57 -2.24
N ARG A 761 17.71 -10.85 -1.29
CA ARG A 761 18.62 -11.41 -0.29
C ARG A 761 17.90 -12.36 0.67
N PHE A 762 16.66 -12.04 1.04
CA PHE A 762 15.87 -12.82 1.99
C PHE A 762 15.17 -14.02 1.34
N PHE A 763 15.10 -14.03 0.01
CA PHE A 763 14.57 -15.16 -0.76
C PHE A 763 15.66 -16.13 -1.26
N GLY A 764 16.94 -15.74 -1.14
CA GLY A 764 18.06 -16.55 -1.67
C GLY A 764 18.00 -16.72 -3.19
N VAL A 765 17.58 -15.66 -3.89
CA VAL A 765 17.38 -15.63 -5.35
C VAL A 765 18.14 -14.44 -5.93
N GLU A 766 18.33 -14.42 -7.25
CA GLU A 766 18.93 -13.26 -7.92
C GLU A 766 17.99 -12.01 -7.84
N PRO A 767 18.46 -10.77 -8.06
CA PRO A 767 17.62 -9.55 -7.97
C PRO A 767 16.65 -9.34 -9.14
N TRP A 768 15.37 -9.05 -8.90
CA TRP A 768 14.42 -8.68 -9.98
C TRP A 768 14.12 -7.18 -9.95
N TYR A 769 13.61 -6.65 -11.07
CA TYR A 769 13.45 -5.23 -11.30
C TYR A 769 11.98 -4.83 -11.25
N SER A 770 11.71 -3.75 -10.51
CA SER A 770 10.38 -3.27 -10.18
C SER A 770 9.60 -4.24 -9.28
N SER A 771 9.36 -3.86 -8.03
CA SER A 771 8.33 -4.53 -7.23
C SER A 771 6.97 -4.03 -7.68
N ARG A 772 5.98 -4.93 -7.80
CA ARG A 772 4.60 -4.50 -7.99
C ARG A 772 4.21 -3.62 -6.81
N LEU A 773 4.19 -4.13 -5.57
CA LEU A 773 3.80 -3.34 -4.39
C LEU A 773 4.66 -3.68 -3.16
N PHE A 774 4.57 -2.87 -2.11
CA PHE A 774 4.79 -3.35 -0.73
C PHE A 774 3.49 -4.04 -0.31
N CYS A 775 3.43 -5.37 -0.22
CA CYS A 775 2.13 -6.02 0.01
C CYS A 775 1.66 -5.84 1.45
N GLU A 776 0.78 -4.87 1.66
CA GLU A 776 -0.25 -4.85 2.72
C GLU A 776 -1.65 -4.69 2.09
N GLU A 777 -1.81 -5.16 0.84
CA GLU A 777 -2.68 -4.54 -0.18
C GLU A 777 -4.18 -4.74 0.03
N CYS A 778 -4.65 -5.75 0.78
CA CYS A 778 -6.09 -6.06 0.79
C CYS A 778 -6.68 -6.41 2.15
N PHE A 779 -5.91 -7.03 3.04
CA PHE A 779 -6.39 -7.50 4.33
C PHE A 779 -5.24 -7.61 5.35
N PRO A 780 -5.57 -7.57 6.66
CA PRO A 780 -4.67 -7.94 7.75
C PRO A 780 -3.84 -9.21 7.48
N ASN A 781 -4.47 -10.15 6.79
CA ASN A 781 -3.96 -11.50 6.53
C ASN A 781 -3.03 -11.56 5.31
N HIS A 782 -2.79 -10.43 4.63
CA HIS A 782 -2.13 -10.37 3.31
C HIS A 782 -0.87 -9.51 3.30
N GLN A 783 -0.10 -9.57 4.39
CA GLN A 783 1.21 -8.91 4.50
C GLN A 783 2.32 -9.72 3.81
N PHE A 784 2.19 -9.91 2.50
CA PHE A 784 3.10 -10.75 1.73
C PHE A 784 4.38 -10.00 1.33
N LEU A 785 5.47 -10.73 1.31
CA LEU A 785 6.57 -10.43 0.40
C LEU A 785 6.71 -11.68 -0.44
N CYS A 786 6.58 -11.58 -1.76
CA CYS A 786 6.71 -12.72 -2.63
C CYS A 786 7.85 -12.57 -3.62
N TYR A 787 8.66 -13.62 -3.71
CA TYR A 787 9.37 -13.88 -4.95
C TYR A 787 8.31 -14.11 -6.05
N PRO A 788 8.51 -13.59 -7.27
CA PRO A 788 7.72 -14.02 -8.41
C PRO A 788 7.99 -15.51 -8.69
N SER A 789 6.97 -16.34 -8.98
CA SER A 789 7.22 -17.73 -9.42
C SER A 789 8.01 -17.76 -10.74
N ASN A 790 8.39 -18.96 -11.21
CA ASN A 790 9.31 -19.26 -12.32
C ASN A 790 9.11 -18.50 -13.66
N ASP A 791 8.08 -17.67 -13.79
CA ASP A 791 7.84 -16.75 -14.90
C ASP A 791 8.54 -15.40 -14.75
N ILE A 792 9.51 -15.26 -13.81
CA ILE A 792 10.49 -14.17 -13.91
C ILE A 792 11.17 -14.32 -15.27
N PHE A 793 10.72 -13.45 -16.17
CA PHE A 793 11.16 -13.24 -17.53
C PHE A 793 12.69 -13.38 -17.64
N GLU A 794 13.22 -13.80 -18.80
CA GLU A 794 14.68 -13.81 -19.01
C GLU A 794 15.31 -12.45 -18.61
N ASP A 795 14.56 -11.35 -18.81
CA ASP A 795 14.92 -9.99 -18.40
C ASP A 795 14.62 -9.61 -16.93
N ARG A 796 14.05 -10.50 -16.13
CA ARG A 796 13.80 -10.35 -14.68
C ARG A 796 13.12 -9.04 -14.25
N CYS A 797 12.22 -8.54 -15.07
CA CYS A 797 11.46 -7.31 -14.87
C CYS A 797 9.99 -7.61 -14.63
N ARG A 798 9.35 -6.91 -13.68
CA ARG A 798 7.89 -6.92 -13.51
C ARG A 798 7.28 -5.62 -14.03
N PRO A 799 6.66 -5.62 -15.23
CA PRO A 799 5.97 -4.46 -15.78
C PRO A 799 4.92 -3.85 -14.84
N GLU A 800 4.28 -4.68 -14.02
CA GLU A 800 3.18 -4.28 -13.15
C GLU A 800 3.59 -3.27 -12.09
N GLY A 801 4.87 -3.18 -11.72
CA GLY A 801 5.32 -2.12 -10.81
C GLY A 801 5.31 -0.73 -11.44
N ILE A 802 5.33 -0.62 -12.78
CA ILE A 802 5.20 0.67 -13.49
C ILE A 802 3.82 1.30 -13.26
N TYR A 803 2.78 0.46 -13.13
CA TYR A 803 1.43 0.89 -12.79
C TYR A 803 1.38 1.73 -11.52
N ASN A 804 2.21 1.38 -10.54
CA ASN A 804 2.29 2.10 -9.27
C ASN A 804 3.10 3.39 -9.36
N MET A 805 3.57 3.80 -10.54
CA MET A 805 4.20 5.09 -10.74
C MET A 805 3.18 6.10 -11.27
N THR A 806 2.34 5.69 -12.21
CA THR A 806 1.31 6.56 -12.78
C THR A 806 0.11 5.75 -13.28
N THR A 807 -1.09 6.24 -13.01
CA THR A 807 -2.31 5.67 -13.59
C THR A 807 -2.46 6.16 -15.03
N GLU A 808 -2.50 5.22 -15.98
CA GLU A 808 -2.69 5.45 -17.42
C GLU A 808 -1.67 6.44 -18.05
N GLY A 809 -0.55 6.74 -17.37
CA GLY A 809 0.41 7.77 -17.80
C GLY A 809 -0.02 9.21 -17.52
N LEU A 810 -1.01 9.45 -16.67
CA LEU A 810 -1.57 10.76 -16.37
C LEU A 810 -0.56 11.76 -15.78
N TYR A 811 0.44 11.26 -15.04
CA TYR A 811 1.39 12.05 -14.24
C TYR A 811 2.84 11.92 -14.77
N PRO A 812 3.17 12.54 -15.91
CA PRO A 812 4.52 12.49 -16.50
C PRO A 812 5.60 13.03 -15.57
N GLU A 813 5.26 13.96 -14.67
CA GLU A 813 6.18 14.53 -13.68
C GLU A 813 6.71 13.49 -12.68
N MET A 814 5.99 12.38 -12.48
CA MET A 814 6.51 11.26 -11.68
C MET A 814 7.67 10.56 -12.39
N LEU A 815 7.58 10.40 -13.72
CA LEU A 815 8.65 9.80 -14.53
C LEU A 815 9.89 10.70 -14.56
N ASP A 816 9.69 12.02 -14.56
CA ASP A 816 10.76 12.99 -14.33
C ASP A 816 11.39 12.82 -12.94
N SER A 817 10.59 12.73 -11.87
CA SER A 817 11.12 12.51 -10.52
C SER A 817 12.05 11.30 -10.45
N LEU A 818 11.68 10.19 -11.09
CA LEU A 818 12.50 8.97 -11.12
C LEU A 818 13.83 9.16 -11.83
N ARG A 819 13.84 9.85 -12.98
CA ARG A 819 15.09 10.15 -13.69
C ARG A 819 16.04 11.01 -12.88
N HIS A 820 15.54 11.91 -12.05
CA HIS A 820 16.39 12.80 -11.25
C HIS A 820 16.85 12.16 -9.94
N LEU A 821 15.96 11.43 -9.25
CA LEU A 821 16.20 10.93 -7.90
C LEU A 821 16.78 9.51 -7.87
N VAL A 822 16.45 8.66 -8.84
CA VAL A 822 16.92 7.27 -8.94
C VAL A 822 17.30 6.90 -10.40
N PRO A 823 18.20 7.67 -11.03
CA PRO A 823 18.47 7.60 -12.47
C PRO A 823 18.82 6.20 -12.97
N ASP A 824 19.74 5.50 -12.31
CA ASP A 824 20.23 4.20 -12.75
C ASP A 824 19.13 3.12 -12.67
N ASP A 825 18.37 3.11 -11.57
CA ASP A 825 17.25 2.18 -11.39
C ASP A 825 16.14 2.44 -12.42
N GLY A 826 15.80 3.71 -12.64
CA GLY A 826 14.78 4.11 -13.61
C GLY A 826 15.14 3.71 -15.04
N LYS A 827 16.37 4.02 -15.47
CA LYS A 827 16.88 3.63 -16.81
C LYS A 827 16.84 2.13 -17.01
N GLU A 828 17.29 1.36 -16.02
CA GLU A 828 17.35 -0.09 -16.12
C GLU A 828 15.97 -0.74 -16.22
N ILE A 829 14.98 -0.24 -15.47
CA ILE A 829 13.59 -0.74 -15.53
C ILE A 829 12.99 -0.51 -16.91
N PHE A 830 13.11 0.70 -17.46
CA PHE A 830 12.55 1.00 -18.78
C PHE A 830 13.27 0.26 -19.89
N ARG A 831 14.60 0.09 -19.80
CA ARG A 831 15.38 -0.72 -20.76
C ARG A 831 14.91 -2.18 -20.78
N ARG A 832 14.71 -2.79 -19.61
CA ARG A 832 14.19 -4.17 -19.50
C ARG A 832 12.77 -4.30 -20.02
N TYR A 833 11.94 -3.29 -19.79
CA TYR A 833 10.59 -3.28 -20.31
C TYR A 833 10.55 -3.10 -21.85
N GLU A 834 11.41 -2.25 -22.41
CA GLU A 834 11.61 -2.15 -23.86
C GLU A 834 12.07 -3.49 -24.47
N ASN A 835 13.00 -4.20 -23.81
CA ASN A 835 13.40 -5.55 -24.22
C ASN A 835 12.23 -6.54 -24.24
N LEU A 836 11.37 -6.51 -23.21
CA LEU A 836 10.16 -7.35 -23.16
C LEU A 836 9.22 -7.02 -24.34
N LEU A 837 9.01 -5.73 -24.60
CA LEU A 837 8.24 -5.24 -25.74
C LEU A 837 8.92 -5.55 -27.08
N LYS A 838 10.22 -5.82 -27.18
CA LYS A 838 10.85 -6.20 -28.46
C LYS A 838 10.87 -7.71 -28.65
N ASN A 839 11.33 -8.44 -27.66
CA ASN A 839 11.78 -9.83 -27.81
C ASN A 839 10.77 -10.87 -27.32
N HIS A 840 9.79 -10.49 -26.49
CA HIS A 840 8.84 -11.44 -25.88
C HIS A 840 7.36 -11.01 -26.02
N PRO A 841 6.86 -10.75 -27.24
CA PRO A 841 5.47 -10.34 -27.51
C PRO A 841 4.42 -11.26 -26.91
N GLU A 842 4.67 -12.57 -26.90
CA GLU A 842 3.74 -13.60 -26.44
C GLU A 842 3.33 -13.42 -24.98
N ARG A 843 4.08 -12.62 -24.21
CA ARG A 843 3.85 -12.36 -22.79
C ARG A 843 3.05 -11.09 -22.52
N LEU A 844 2.88 -10.24 -23.54
CA LEU A 844 2.09 -9.02 -23.45
C LEU A 844 0.75 -9.25 -24.15
N SER A 845 -0.26 -9.68 -23.39
CA SER A 845 -1.63 -9.79 -23.90
C SER A 845 -2.25 -8.41 -24.17
N GLN A 846 -3.28 -8.36 -25.03
CA GLN A 846 -4.10 -7.18 -25.32
C GLN A 846 -5.04 -6.80 -24.15
N GLY A 847 -4.47 -6.68 -22.95
CA GLY A 847 -5.17 -6.27 -21.74
C GLY A 847 -4.81 -4.84 -21.35
N TRP A 848 -5.75 -4.16 -20.69
CA TRP A 848 -5.58 -2.80 -20.19
C TRP A 848 -4.25 -2.58 -19.43
N GLY A 849 -3.87 -3.49 -18.53
CA GLY A 849 -2.63 -3.37 -17.77
C GLY A 849 -1.39 -3.25 -18.67
N ASN A 850 -1.29 -4.07 -19.72
CA ASN A 850 -0.16 -4.02 -20.64
C ASN A 850 -0.17 -2.76 -21.52
N VAL A 851 -1.34 -2.27 -21.93
CA VAL A 851 -1.47 -0.98 -22.61
C VAL A 851 -0.92 0.13 -21.71
N GLN A 852 -1.28 0.14 -20.43
CA GLN A 852 -0.83 1.17 -19.50
C GLN A 852 0.68 1.12 -19.24
N HIS A 853 1.27 -0.06 -19.04
CA HIS A 853 2.72 -0.20 -18.89
C HIS A 853 3.45 0.30 -20.14
N THR A 854 2.94 -0.05 -21.33
CA THR A 854 3.47 0.39 -22.63
C THR A 854 3.39 1.90 -22.78
N CYS A 855 2.23 2.49 -22.47
CA CYS A 855 2.05 3.93 -22.52
C CYS A 855 3.01 4.65 -21.56
N SER A 856 3.16 4.16 -20.34
CA SER A 856 4.07 4.76 -19.34
C SER A 856 5.52 4.73 -19.79
N MET A 857 5.97 3.63 -20.42
CA MET A 857 7.30 3.54 -21.03
C MET A 857 7.46 4.54 -22.19
N LEU A 858 6.47 4.63 -23.09
CA LEU A 858 6.52 5.56 -24.22
C LEU A 858 6.55 7.01 -23.76
N ILE A 859 5.81 7.38 -22.71
CA ILE A 859 5.87 8.72 -22.09
C ILE A 859 7.26 8.97 -21.52
N ALA A 860 7.83 8.00 -20.79
CA ALA A 860 9.18 8.12 -20.26
C ALA A 860 10.18 8.39 -21.41
N GLN A 861 10.13 7.59 -22.48
CA GLN A 861 10.97 7.74 -23.67
C GLN A 861 10.77 9.11 -24.37
N ALA A 862 9.52 9.54 -24.56
CA ALA A 862 9.18 10.82 -25.20
C ALA A 862 9.66 12.03 -24.41
N MET A 863 9.97 11.88 -23.12
CA MET A 863 10.53 12.94 -22.29
C MET A 863 12.04 12.80 -22.05
N ASP A 864 12.65 11.66 -22.41
CA ASP A 864 14.05 11.36 -22.12
C ASP A 864 14.99 11.98 -23.17
N PRO A 865 15.89 12.91 -22.80
CA PRO A 865 16.81 13.52 -23.75
C PRO A 865 17.78 12.53 -24.41
N GLU A 866 17.97 11.32 -23.88
CA GLU A 866 18.85 10.29 -24.45
C GLU A 866 18.16 9.44 -25.52
N VAL A 867 16.82 9.47 -25.62
CA VAL A 867 16.06 8.68 -26.59
C VAL A 867 15.83 9.47 -27.89
N THR A 868 16.27 8.90 -29.02
CA THR A 868 16.17 9.53 -30.36
C THR A 868 14.76 9.46 -30.94
N ASP A 869 14.50 10.29 -31.95
CA ASP A 869 13.22 10.30 -32.67
C ASP A 869 12.96 8.94 -33.33
N GLU A 870 13.97 8.34 -33.95
CA GLU A 870 13.87 7.04 -34.61
C GLU A 870 13.51 5.93 -33.63
N GLN A 871 14.15 5.92 -32.45
CA GLN A 871 13.90 4.92 -31.42
C GLN A 871 12.47 5.04 -30.87
N LEU A 872 12.00 6.26 -30.58
CA LEU A 872 10.63 6.47 -30.10
C LEU A 872 9.62 6.02 -31.18
N MET A 873 9.84 6.39 -32.44
CA MET A 873 8.94 6.05 -33.54
C MET A 873 8.90 4.54 -33.82
N GLU A 874 10.03 3.85 -33.70
CA GLU A 874 10.09 2.38 -33.76
C GLU A 874 9.20 1.76 -32.67
N ASN A 875 9.34 2.22 -31.42
CA ASN A 875 8.59 1.68 -30.29
C ASN A 875 7.09 2.03 -30.35
N ILE A 876 6.70 3.21 -30.84
CA ILE A 876 5.30 3.55 -31.11
C ILE A 876 4.72 2.59 -32.15
N SER A 877 5.40 2.42 -33.28
CA SER A 877 4.94 1.53 -34.36
C SER A 877 4.81 0.08 -33.88
N LEU A 878 5.73 -0.35 -33.02
CA LEU A 878 5.70 -1.67 -32.41
C LEU A 878 4.52 -1.84 -31.46
N ALA A 879 4.24 -0.85 -30.61
CA ALA A 879 3.08 -0.85 -29.72
C ALA A 879 1.75 -0.87 -30.50
N GLU A 880 1.65 -0.09 -31.58
CA GLU A 880 0.48 -0.08 -32.48
C GLU A 880 0.27 -1.46 -33.11
N LYS A 881 1.33 -2.06 -33.68
CA LYS A 881 1.29 -3.39 -34.29
C LYS A 881 0.86 -4.49 -33.30
N ARG A 882 1.12 -4.29 -32.00
CA ARG A 882 0.79 -5.23 -30.93
C ARG A 882 -0.54 -4.95 -30.24
N HIS A 883 -1.25 -3.90 -30.66
CA HIS A 883 -2.49 -3.44 -30.00
C HIS A 883 -2.28 -3.10 -28.51
N LEU A 884 -1.09 -2.58 -28.18
CA LEU A 884 -0.72 -2.11 -26.84
C LEU A 884 -0.65 -0.57 -26.76
N PHE A 885 -1.16 0.10 -27.80
CA PHE A 885 -1.16 1.55 -27.92
C PHE A 885 -2.55 2.13 -27.64
N MET A 886 -2.60 3.17 -26.81
CA MET A 886 -3.84 3.87 -26.48
C MET A 886 -4.31 4.74 -27.66
N THR A 887 -5.57 4.56 -28.08
CA THR A 887 -6.17 5.28 -29.21
C THR A 887 -7.34 6.17 -28.75
N ARG A 888 -8.58 5.73 -28.97
CA ARG A 888 -9.82 6.48 -28.66
C ARG A 888 -10.26 6.36 -27.21
N TRP A 889 -9.75 5.38 -26.47
CA TRP A 889 -10.20 5.07 -25.12
C TRP A 889 -9.01 4.85 -24.21
N ARG A 890 -9.14 5.29 -22.97
CA ARG A 890 -8.23 4.89 -21.89
C ARG A 890 -8.94 3.97 -20.92
N GLY A 891 -8.21 3.02 -20.36
CA GLY A 891 -8.76 2.11 -19.37
C GLY A 891 -9.98 1.35 -19.86
N ILE A 892 -11.02 1.38 -19.04
CA ILE A 892 -12.32 0.78 -19.33
C ILE A 892 -13.08 1.75 -20.24
N HIS A 893 -13.75 1.24 -21.29
CA HIS A 893 -14.49 2.06 -22.27
C HIS A 893 -15.84 2.56 -21.69
N ILE A 894 -15.76 3.43 -20.68
CA ILE A 894 -16.88 4.17 -20.09
C ILE A 894 -16.87 5.61 -20.59
N PHE A 895 -18.03 6.28 -20.65
CA PHE A 895 -18.13 7.53 -21.40
C PHE A 895 -17.12 8.61 -20.99
N SER A 896 -16.79 8.73 -19.69
CA SER A 896 -15.81 9.71 -19.23
C SER A 896 -14.35 9.45 -19.65
N ARG A 897 -14.06 8.30 -20.26
CA ARG A 897 -12.71 7.87 -20.65
C ARG A 897 -12.47 7.87 -22.16
N ARG A 898 -13.37 8.46 -22.95
CA ARG A 898 -13.13 8.71 -24.37
C ARG A 898 -12.07 9.80 -24.52
N LEU A 899 -11.15 9.59 -25.45
CA LEU A 899 -10.07 10.52 -25.83
C LEU A 899 -10.20 10.86 -27.30
N PRO A 900 -9.79 12.05 -27.77
CA PRO A 900 -9.63 12.31 -29.19
C PRO A 900 -8.78 11.21 -29.86
N GLU A 901 -9.16 10.76 -31.05
CA GLU A 901 -8.64 9.52 -31.66
C GLU A 901 -7.11 9.41 -31.71
N HIS A 902 -6.42 10.53 -31.96
CA HIS A 902 -4.98 10.59 -32.06
C HIS A 902 -4.28 11.31 -30.89
N TYR A 903 -5.00 11.55 -29.80
CA TYR A 903 -4.52 12.32 -28.65
C TYR A 903 -3.17 11.81 -28.14
N PHE A 904 -3.07 10.50 -27.84
CA PHE A 904 -1.88 9.96 -27.19
C PHE A 904 -0.64 10.06 -28.08
N LYS A 905 -0.78 9.74 -29.37
CA LYS A 905 0.32 9.87 -30.35
C LYS A 905 0.76 11.33 -30.49
N ALA A 906 -0.19 12.26 -30.62
CA ALA A 906 0.11 13.69 -30.71
C ALA A 906 0.85 14.19 -29.46
N GLN A 907 0.45 13.74 -28.27
CA GLN A 907 1.11 14.09 -27.00
C GLN A 907 2.56 13.58 -26.94
N LEU A 908 2.81 12.33 -27.33
CA LEU A 908 4.17 11.76 -27.36
C LEU A 908 5.07 12.54 -28.32
N LEU A 909 4.57 12.88 -29.51
CA LEU A 909 5.32 13.66 -30.49
C LEU A 909 5.58 15.09 -29.99
N ALA A 910 4.59 15.71 -29.34
CA ALA A 910 4.76 17.05 -28.77
C ALA A 910 5.85 17.07 -27.68
N TRP A 911 5.90 16.07 -26.79
CA TRP A 911 6.99 15.94 -25.83
C TRP A 911 8.34 15.65 -26.49
N GLN A 912 8.37 14.81 -27.53
CA GLN A 912 9.59 14.52 -28.28
C GLN A 912 10.17 15.81 -28.89
N THR A 913 9.35 16.59 -29.59
CA THR A 913 9.76 17.87 -30.19
C THR A 913 10.18 18.88 -29.11
N MET A 914 9.47 18.91 -27.98
CA MET A 914 9.79 19.77 -26.83
C MET A 914 11.19 19.52 -26.28
N LYS A 915 11.83 18.37 -26.50
CA LYS A 915 13.24 18.12 -26.09
C LYS A 915 14.19 19.19 -26.65
N GLN A 916 13.90 19.69 -27.86
CA GLN A 916 14.69 20.72 -28.54
C GLN A 916 14.29 22.15 -28.17
N HIS A 917 13.16 22.34 -27.48
CA HIS A 917 12.70 23.67 -27.09
C HIS A 917 13.53 24.21 -25.92
N PRO A 918 13.90 25.50 -25.94
CA PRO A 918 14.59 26.12 -24.81
C PRO A 918 13.67 26.38 -23.62
N LEU A 919 12.35 26.35 -23.82
CA LEU A 919 11.31 26.72 -22.85
C LEU A 919 10.05 25.85 -23.02
N TRP A 920 9.34 25.58 -21.93
CA TRP A 920 8.00 24.96 -21.89
C TRP A 920 7.12 25.67 -20.87
N LEU A 921 5.81 25.44 -20.94
CA LEU A 921 4.86 25.93 -19.94
C LEU A 921 4.79 24.97 -18.75
N GLU A 922 4.64 25.49 -17.53
CA GLU A 922 4.49 24.66 -16.32
C GLU A 922 3.16 24.90 -15.59
N SER A 923 2.80 26.17 -15.37
CA SER A 923 1.54 26.54 -14.74
C SER A 923 1.16 27.98 -15.05
N TRP A 924 -0.13 28.29 -14.94
CA TRP A 924 -0.62 29.65 -15.06
C TRP A 924 -1.88 29.87 -14.24
N TYR A 925 -1.93 31.02 -13.57
CA TYR A 925 -2.98 31.37 -12.60
C TYR A 925 -3.61 32.69 -13.00
N ASP A 926 -4.92 32.85 -12.79
CA ASP A 926 -5.66 34.09 -13.09
C ASP A 926 -5.46 34.63 -14.51
N LEU A 927 -5.13 33.73 -15.42
CA LEU A 927 -4.99 33.98 -16.83
C LEU A 927 -5.27 32.71 -17.60
N THR A 928 -5.51 32.90 -18.89
CA THR A 928 -5.65 31.87 -19.89
C THR A 928 -4.54 31.99 -20.91
N VAL A 929 -3.85 30.89 -21.21
CA VAL A 929 -2.96 30.80 -22.39
C VAL A 929 -3.81 30.56 -23.62
N ILE A 930 -3.93 31.56 -24.49
CA ILE A 930 -4.71 31.51 -25.74
C ILE A 930 -3.96 30.69 -26.78
N HIS A 931 -2.67 30.97 -26.95
CA HIS A 931 -1.80 30.24 -27.87
C HIS A 931 -0.38 30.22 -27.32
N ALA A 932 0.35 29.13 -27.55
CA ALA A 932 1.75 29.02 -27.13
C ALA A 932 2.54 28.16 -28.14
N GLU A 933 3.53 28.78 -28.78
CA GLU A 933 4.23 28.20 -29.91
C GLU A 933 5.74 28.46 -29.86
N TRP A 934 6.48 27.59 -30.54
CA TRP A 934 7.90 27.72 -30.85
C TRP A 934 8.05 27.89 -32.37
N ASP A 935 8.62 29.01 -32.81
CA ASP A 935 8.77 29.30 -34.25
C ASP A 935 10.12 28.86 -34.84
N GLY A 936 11.01 28.30 -34.01
CA GLY A 936 12.37 27.94 -34.38
C GLY A 936 13.44 28.87 -33.80
N GLU A 937 13.08 30.11 -33.45
CA GLU A 937 13.99 31.13 -32.91
C GLU A 937 13.51 31.64 -31.54
N LYS A 938 12.20 31.82 -31.37
CA LYS A 938 11.56 32.34 -30.17
C LYS A 938 10.33 31.53 -29.76
N ALA A 939 10.03 31.58 -28.46
CA ALA A 939 8.74 31.13 -27.94
C ALA A 939 7.77 32.30 -27.92
N ILE A 940 6.55 32.11 -28.43
CA ILE A 940 5.50 33.12 -28.51
C ILE A 940 4.32 32.63 -27.67
N ILE A 941 3.96 33.37 -26.63
CA ILE A 941 2.88 33.00 -25.70
C ILE A 941 1.86 34.14 -25.65
N ASN A 942 0.66 33.88 -26.14
CA ASN A 942 -0.47 34.80 -26.09
C ASN A 942 -1.36 34.48 -24.88
N ILE A 943 -1.66 35.48 -24.07
CA ILE A 943 -2.46 35.31 -22.86
C ILE A 943 -3.63 36.29 -22.79
N ARG A 944 -4.66 35.88 -22.05
CA ARG A 944 -5.79 36.71 -21.61
C ARG A 944 -5.87 36.65 -20.09
N ILE A 945 -5.95 37.79 -19.41
CA ILE A 945 -6.11 37.85 -17.96
C ILE A 945 -7.56 37.52 -17.61
N THR A 946 -7.75 36.65 -16.61
CA THR A 946 -9.06 36.23 -16.12
C THR A 946 -9.29 36.61 -14.66
N GLY A 947 -8.22 36.85 -13.89
CA GLY A 947 -8.28 37.18 -12.48
C GLY A 947 -7.39 38.36 -12.07
N LYS A 948 -7.17 38.49 -10.76
CA LYS A 948 -6.54 39.70 -10.18
C LYS A 948 -5.03 39.54 -9.96
N ALA A 949 -4.53 38.32 -9.86
CA ALA A 949 -3.11 38.04 -9.63
C ALA A 949 -2.58 37.09 -10.70
N PRO A 950 -2.56 37.51 -11.99
CA PRO A 950 -2.10 36.65 -13.07
C PRO A 950 -0.63 36.27 -12.90
N VAL A 951 -0.35 34.97 -13.03
CA VAL A 951 1.01 34.44 -13.00
C VAL A 951 1.17 33.48 -14.17
N LEU A 952 2.24 33.65 -14.94
CA LEU A 952 2.68 32.68 -15.93
C LEU A 952 4.03 32.10 -15.49
N ARG A 953 4.09 30.77 -15.37
CA ARG A 953 5.30 30.03 -15.05
C ARG A 953 5.73 29.18 -16.23
N CYS A 954 7.01 29.33 -16.59
CA CYS A 954 7.64 28.55 -17.63
C CYS A 954 8.92 27.90 -17.10
N GLY A 955 9.13 26.62 -17.40
CA GLY A 955 10.41 25.97 -17.19
C GLY A 955 11.33 26.22 -18.39
N PHE A 956 12.65 26.22 -18.16
CA PHE A 956 13.61 26.47 -19.23
C PHE A 956 14.84 25.56 -19.20
N ARG A 957 15.30 25.15 -20.39
CA ARG A 957 16.62 24.56 -20.63
C ARG A 957 17.67 25.64 -20.87
N LYS A 958 17.31 26.68 -21.63
CA LYS A 958 18.16 27.85 -21.90
C LYS A 958 17.44 29.10 -21.41
N LYS A 959 18.14 29.96 -20.64
CA LYS A 959 17.56 31.22 -20.18
C LYS A 959 17.31 32.13 -21.39
N PRO A 960 16.12 32.76 -21.53
CA PRO A 960 15.88 33.71 -22.60
C PRO A 960 16.78 34.93 -22.44
N LYS A 961 17.28 35.44 -23.57
CA LYS A 961 18.06 36.68 -23.62
C LYS A 961 17.19 37.91 -23.39
N ASN A 962 16.08 37.96 -24.11
CA ASN A 962 15.12 39.05 -24.08
C ASN A 962 13.71 38.48 -24.03
N VAL A 963 12.83 39.17 -23.30
CA VAL A 963 11.40 38.89 -23.30
C VAL A 963 10.68 40.18 -23.64
N LEU A 964 9.90 40.16 -24.72
CA LEU A 964 9.13 41.30 -25.21
C LEU A 964 7.64 41.04 -24.97
N ARG A 965 6.92 41.98 -24.36
CA ARG A 965 5.46 42.02 -24.35
C ARG A 965 4.99 43.03 -25.39
N THR A 966 4.29 42.58 -26.43
CA THR A 966 3.78 43.47 -27.50
C THR A 966 4.85 44.48 -27.96
N ASN A 967 6.05 43.97 -28.28
CA ASN A 967 7.26 44.71 -28.68
C ASN A 967 7.93 45.60 -27.62
N ARG A 968 7.58 45.49 -26.34
CA ARG A 968 8.25 46.20 -25.22
C ARG A 968 9.00 45.22 -24.34
N GLN A 969 10.26 45.51 -24.04
CA GLN A 969 11.05 44.66 -23.14
C GLN A 969 10.45 44.68 -21.72
N ILE A 970 10.30 43.50 -21.13
CA ILE A 970 9.79 43.34 -19.75
C ILE A 970 10.82 42.65 -18.86
N LYS A 971 10.75 42.93 -17.56
CA LYS A 971 11.58 42.25 -16.55
C LYS A 971 10.93 40.92 -16.18
N VAL A 972 11.70 39.84 -16.30
CA VAL A 972 11.29 38.50 -15.86
C VAL A 972 12.10 38.11 -14.63
N LEU A 973 11.43 37.55 -13.63
CA LEU A 973 12.12 36.94 -12.49
C LEU A 973 12.53 35.54 -12.92
N ALA A 974 13.84 35.33 -13.08
CA ALA A 974 14.40 34.03 -13.36
C ALA A 974 14.94 33.45 -12.05
N GLU A 975 14.32 32.38 -11.59
CA GLU A 975 14.78 31.64 -10.43
C GLU A 975 15.78 30.60 -10.93
N LYS A 976 17.06 31.00 -10.95
CA LYS A 976 18.15 30.18 -11.49
C LYS A 976 18.25 28.81 -10.80
N GLU A 977 17.89 28.74 -9.53
CA GLU A 977 17.91 27.53 -8.70
C GLU A 977 16.84 26.53 -9.15
N TYR A 978 15.68 26.99 -9.65
CA TYR A 978 14.60 26.12 -10.11
C TYR A 978 14.55 25.92 -11.63
N ARG A 979 15.39 26.63 -12.40
CA ARG A 979 15.23 26.75 -13.86
C ARG A 979 13.81 27.15 -14.27
N GLN A 980 13.22 28.07 -13.50
CA GLN A 980 11.87 28.61 -13.71
C GLN A 980 11.91 30.10 -14.04
N LEU A 981 11.00 30.52 -14.91
CA LEU A 981 10.68 31.91 -15.19
C LEU A 981 9.31 32.21 -14.61
N LEU A 982 9.23 33.27 -13.81
CA LEU A 982 7.97 33.80 -13.30
C LEU A 982 7.68 35.15 -13.94
N LEU A 983 6.50 35.24 -14.55
CA LEU A 983 5.95 36.46 -15.11
C LEU A 983 4.67 36.81 -14.38
N PHE A 984 4.48 38.12 -14.15
CA PHE A 984 3.30 38.70 -13.53
C PHE A 984 2.68 39.68 -14.53
N PRO A 985 1.84 39.19 -15.47
CA PRO A 985 1.16 40.04 -16.42
C PRO A 985 0.31 41.14 -15.76
N ASP A 986 0.15 42.28 -16.42
CA ASP A 986 -0.75 43.36 -15.98
C ASP A 986 -1.84 43.69 -17.01
N SER A 987 -1.72 43.16 -18.23
CA SER A 987 -2.69 43.24 -19.32
C SER A 987 -2.61 42.00 -20.20
N ASP A 988 -3.66 41.76 -20.99
CA ASP A 988 -3.65 40.84 -22.11
C ASP A 988 -2.49 41.15 -23.08
N GLY A 989 -2.04 40.14 -23.81
CA GLY A 989 -1.08 40.33 -24.89
C GLY A 989 -0.16 39.14 -25.17
N THR A 990 0.77 39.38 -26.09
CA THR A 990 1.73 38.39 -26.57
C THR A 990 3.11 38.62 -25.96
N TYR A 991 3.71 37.53 -25.48
CA TYR A 991 5.03 37.46 -24.89
C TYR A 991 5.97 36.67 -25.79
N ASP A 992 6.98 37.36 -26.31
CA ASP A 992 8.01 36.79 -27.18
C ASP A 992 9.30 36.57 -26.38
N PHE A 993 9.73 35.32 -26.25
CA PHE A 993 10.95 34.92 -25.55
C PHE A 993 12.02 34.56 -26.58
N TYR A 994 13.08 35.36 -26.65
CA TYR A 994 14.17 35.19 -27.60
C TYR A 994 15.32 34.39 -26.99
N PHE A 995 15.84 33.43 -27.75
CA PHE A 995 16.95 32.55 -27.35
C PHE A 995 18.07 32.60 -28.39
N ASP A 996 19.30 32.30 -27.95
CA ASP A 996 20.49 32.20 -28.80
C ASP A 996 20.68 30.86 -29.48
#